data_AF-A0A291GG00-F1
#
_entry.id   AF-A0A291GG00-F1
#
_cell.length_a   1.000
_cell.length_b   1.000
_cell.length_c   1.000
_cell.angle_alpha   90.00
_cell.angle_beta   90.00
_cell.angle_gamma   90.00
#
_symmetry.space_group_name_H-M   'P 1'
#
loop_
_entity.id
_entity.type
_entity.pdbx_description
1 polymer ?
#
loop_
_entity_poly.entity_id
_entity_poly.type
_entity_poly.pdbx_seq_one_letter_code
_entity_poly.pdbx_strand_id
1 'polypeptide(L)'
;MWILGPIGFTAPWALLALAFLPILWILLRAVPPAPVKRRFPGVALLLGLKDDEVEADRTPWWLLLLRMLAVAALIIAFAGPVLNPRVERGGSGPLLVLMDASWASAPDWTLRMGRLGQALDEAEADGRTLCILPASDLPAEGCAFLSAADWRPRLAGIKPAGFAPDMDALSGALTTLPDGVETLWLSDGLARDGRDRVLSLLQSHGPVTVFETGRDRLALGALSLTDTGVTLPVLRAGEGPRDVTVVAHGTDPAGVARELARQEVTLDGARAEVIFDLPPELRARVSRFEIEGERSAGAKRLTDDSLKRREVGIVSVREGGEGLQLLSQLHYLRAALFGKADVIEGALEDLIMANPDVIVLADVAQLSGGESADLLEWLSKGGLLLRFAGPQLAASDVARDAEDPLMPVRLRAGGRTLGGAMSWGEPKRLRPFAETSPFYGLPVPEDVEVNAQVMAQPDPELAARTIATLEDGTPLVTRKALGQGQVVLFHVTANAEWSTLPLSGLFVSMLDRLSVTSQAAFLEADDLSGQSLQPQQLMDGFGTLTDAGTVPPVAGEAFAEAHASRATPPGLYQGRDALRALNVMAEGDTLTAASWPSDVPLSGVTAARERPLSPALLLAALALLAADLLASLWLSGRLFGARAVPVLLLALALSPQDLRAQSPDDFALLASSELTLAYVKTGDAALDRTSEAGLQGLSNMLTARTSVEPAAPMGIDLETDPLGFFPLLYWPVTTTQPMPSAAAYTKLNAYLRTGGVIVFDTRDADVAAFGAATPTGTRLQALASPLDIPPLEQIPEDHVLTRAFYLLRDFPGRHAEGTLWVEASPDSEQAEGMPFRNLNDNVTPVIIGGGDWAAAWAVEDSGFPMLPVGRGFAGERQREMAYRFGINLVVYVLTGNYKSDQVHVPALLDRLGQ
;
A
#
# COMPACT_ATOMS: atom_id res chain seq x y z
N MET A 1 5.93 50.64 23.38
CA MET A 1 4.97 50.01 22.46
C MET A 1 3.58 50.05 23.08
N TRP A 2 2.53 50.33 22.30
CA TRP A 2 1.14 50.29 22.78
C TRP A 2 0.38 49.21 22.02
N ILE A 3 -0.34 48.34 22.73
CA ILE A 3 -1.04 47.19 22.15
C ILE A 3 -2.55 47.39 22.30
N LEU A 4 -3.28 47.24 21.20
CA LEU A 4 -4.73 47.31 21.11
C LEU A 4 -5.23 46.04 20.40
N GLY A 5 -5.65 45.04 21.18
CA GLY A 5 -6.05 43.74 20.64
C GLY A 5 -4.89 43.05 19.91
N PRO A 6 -5.08 42.54 18.67
CA PRO A 6 -4.03 41.85 17.92
C PRO A 6 -2.99 42.80 17.29
N ILE A 7 -3.15 44.12 17.42
CA ILE A 7 -2.28 45.13 16.77
C ILE A 7 -1.45 45.88 17.82
N GLY A 8 -0.13 45.93 17.60
CA GLY A 8 0.80 46.78 18.33
C GLY A 8 1.25 47.98 17.48
N PHE A 9 1.46 49.13 18.11
CA PHE A 9 2.08 50.30 17.48
C PHE A 9 3.47 50.53 18.06
N THR A 10 4.48 50.54 17.19
CA THR A 10 5.87 50.83 17.59
C THR A 10 6.05 52.30 17.97
N ALA A 11 5.36 53.22 17.27
CA ALA A 11 5.38 54.66 17.50
C ALA A 11 3.95 55.22 17.73
N PRO A 12 3.29 54.91 18.86
CA PRO A 12 1.88 55.25 19.09
C PRO A 12 1.57 56.76 19.05
N TRP A 13 2.55 57.61 19.36
CA TRP A 13 2.40 59.06 19.32
C TRP A 13 2.15 59.63 17.92
N ALA A 14 2.56 58.92 16.85
CA ALA A 14 2.29 59.34 15.48
C ALA A 14 0.79 59.37 15.15
N LEU A 15 -0.03 58.55 15.83
CA LEU A 15 -1.48 58.52 15.64
C LEU A 15 -2.17 59.84 16.03
N LEU A 16 -1.54 60.67 16.87
CA LEU A 16 -2.06 62.01 17.19
C LEU A 16 -2.15 62.91 15.95
N ALA A 17 -1.36 62.65 14.90
CA ALA A 17 -1.42 63.41 13.66
C ALA A 17 -2.77 63.28 12.93
N LEU A 18 -3.52 62.19 13.15
CA LEU A 18 -4.87 62.01 12.58
C LEU A 18 -5.84 63.12 13.03
N ALA A 19 -5.66 63.67 14.22
CA ALA A 19 -6.50 64.76 14.74
C ALA A 19 -6.32 66.09 13.98
N PHE A 20 -5.22 66.25 13.23
CA PHE A 20 -4.95 67.46 12.43
C PHE A 20 -5.51 67.40 11.01
N LEU A 21 -6.01 66.25 10.56
CA LEU A 21 -6.61 66.08 9.23
C LEU A 21 -7.72 67.11 8.92
N PRO A 22 -8.67 67.44 9.82
CA PRO A 22 -9.71 68.43 9.54
C PRO A 22 -9.16 69.84 9.24
N ILE A 23 -8.02 70.21 9.84
CA ILE A 23 -7.35 71.49 9.58
C ILE A 23 -6.75 71.48 8.16
N LEU A 24 -6.16 70.35 7.76
CA LEU A 24 -5.62 70.16 6.41
C LEU A 24 -6.72 70.24 5.34
N TRP A 25 -7.91 69.71 5.64
CA TRP A 25 -9.10 69.83 4.79
C TRP A 25 -9.53 71.29 4.58
N ILE A 26 -9.49 72.12 5.63
CA ILE A 26 -9.80 73.56 5.54
C ILE A 26 -8.75 74.29 4.68
N LEU A 27 -7.47 73.96 4.85
CA LEU A 27 -6.34 74.56 4.13
C LEU A 27 -6.35 74.23 2.63
N LEU A 28 -6.69 72.99 2.27
CA LEU A 28 -6.77 72.54 0.87
C LEU A 28 -8.04 73.02 0.14
N ARG A 29 -9.00 73.62 0.86
CA ARG A 29 -10.23 74.20 0.29
C ARG A 29 -10.05 75.63 -0.24
N ALA A 30 -8.82 76.13 -0.37
CA ALA A 30 -8.55 77.48 -0.87
C ALA A 30 -8.81 77.59 -2.39
N VAL A 31 -9.89 78.30 -2.74
CA VAL A 31 -10.34 78.62 -4.10
C VAL A 31 -9.53 79.81 -4.64
N PRO A 32 -9.17 79.88 -5.94
CA PRO A 32 -8.64 81.11 -6.53
C PRO A 32 -9.64 82.28 -6.41
N PRO A 33 -9.18 83.55 -6.33
CA PRO A 33 -10.08 84.69 -6.21
C PRO A 33 -11.02 84.79 -7.42
N ALA A 34 -12.28 85.14 -7.17
CA ALA A 34 -13.32 85.24 -8.20
C ALA A 34 -12.89 86.16 -9.37
N PRO A 35 -13.19 85.78 -10.63
CA PRO A 35 -12.76 86.55 -11.80
C PRO A 35 -13.34 87.97 -11.80
N VAL A 36 -12.48 88.96 -12.08
CA VAL A 36 -12.85 90.38 -12.13
C VAL A 36 -13.67 90.67 -13.38
N LYS A 37 -14.97 90.93 -13.24
CA LYS A 37 -15.86 91.29 -14.35
C LYS A 37 -15.59 92.74 -14.81
N ARG A 38 -14.98 92.92 -15.99
CA ARG A 38 -14.89 94.23 -16.67
C ARG A 38 -15.93 94.33 -17.78
N ARG A 39 -16.65 95.45 -17.87
CA ARG A 39 -17.59 95.74 -18.97
C ARG A 39 -16.79 96.21 -20.20
N PHE A 40 -16.80 95.42 -21.27
CA PHE A 40 -16.16 95.76 -22.54
C PHE A 40 -17.21 96.28 -23.55
N PRO A 41 -17.07 97.48 -24.14
CA PRO A 41 -18.12 98.07 -24.98
C PRO A 41 -18.24 97.46 -26.39
N GLY A 42 -17.27 96.67 -26.84
CA GLY A 42 -17.25 96.07 -28.18
C GLY A 42 -17.84 94.66 -28.23
N VAL A 43 -19.14 94.50 -28.00
CA VAL A 43 -19.80 93.18 -27.95
C VAL A 43 -19.89 92.51 -29.34
N ALA A 44 -19.80 93.30 -30.43
CA ALA A 44 -19.91 92.79 -31.80
C ALA A 44 -18.71 91.93 -32.27
N LEU A 45 -17.54 92.02 -31.61
CA LEU A 45 -16.33 91.26 -31.96
C LEU A 45 -16.26 89.87 -31.28
N LEU A 46 -17.20 89.54 -30.40
CA LEU A 46 -17.19 88.31 -29.59
C LEU A 46 -18.30 87.31 -29.96
N LEU A 47 -19.14 87.62 -30.96
CA LEU A 47 -20.15 86.71 -31.49
C LEU A 47 -19.47 85.63 -32.34
N GLY A 48 -19.12 84.51 -31.70
CA GLY A 48 -18.53 83.32 -32.34
C GLY A 48 -17.42 82.63 -31.55
N LEU A 49 -16.94 83.23 -30.46
CA LEU A 49 -15.97 82.60 -29.57
C LEU A 49 -16.69 81.68 -28.58
N LYS A 50 -16.43 80.38 -28.66
CA LYS A 50 -16.70 79.42 -27.59
C LYS A 50 -15.48 79.42 -26.66
N ASP A 51 -15.70 79.52 -25.35
CA ASP A 51 -14.66 79.30 -24.37
C ASP A 51 -14.23 77.82 -24.43
N ASP A 52 -12.97 77.56 -24.78
CA ASP A 52 -12.39 76.21 -24.84
C ASP A 52 -11.87 75.73 -23.46
N GLU A 53 -11.80 76.60 -22.46
CA GLU A 53 -11.31 76.25 -21.11
C GLU A 53 -12.41 76.44 -20.04
N VAL A 54 -12.94 75.31 -19.55
CA VAL A 54 -13.78 75.26 -18.35
C VAL A 54 -12.84 75.34 -17.13
N GLU A 55 -12.64 76.53 -16.58
CA GLU A 55 -12.04 76.67 -15.24
C GLU A 55 -13.01 76.14 -14.19
N ALA A 56 -12.70 74.98 -13.60
CA ALA A 56 -13.50 74.37 -12.55
C ALA A 56 -13.41 75.20 -11.25
N ASP A 57 -14.50 75.91 -10.92
CA ASP A 57 -14.60 76.89 -9.83
C ASP A 57 -14.48 76.28 -8.40
N ARG A 58 -14.52 74.94 -8.25
CA ARG A 58 -14.34 74.24 -6.96
C ARG A 58 -13.74 72.84 -7.12
N THR A 59 -12.85 72.45 -6.20
CA THR A 59 -12.40 71.06 -6.03
C THR A 59 -13.58 70.21 -5.52
N PRO A 60 -13.94 69.10 -6.18
CA PRO A 60 -14.97 68.19 -5.70
C PRO A 60 -14.65 67.65 -4.30
N TRP A 61 -15.64 67.61 -3.42
CA TRP A 61 -15.48 67.18 -2.03
C TRP A 61 -14.98 65.74 -1.89
N TRP A 62 -15.29 64.88 -2.86
CA TRP A 62 -14.83 63.49 -2.89
C TRP A 62 -13.33 63.36 -3.17
N LEU A 63 -12.72 64.29 -3.93
CA LEU A 63 -11.26 64.35 -4.09
C LEU A 63 -10.59 64.75 -2.78
N LEU A 64 -11.18 65.70 -2.06
CA LEU A 64 -10.69 66.07 -0.73
C LEU A 64 -10.79 64.89 0.25
N LEU A 65 -11.87 64.10 0.21
CA LEU A 65 -12.00 62.89 1.01
C LEU A 65 -10.93 61.84 0.66
N LEU A 66 -10.67 61.64 -0.63
CA LEU A 66 -9.69 60.68 -1.11
C LEU A 66 -8.25 61.07 -0.68
N ARG A 67 -7.90 62.36 -0.75
CA ARG A 67 -6.64 62.89 -0.20
C ARG A 67 -6.52 62.68 1.30
N MET A 68 -7.60 62.89 2.04
CA MET A 68 -7.63 62.69 3.48
C MET A 68 -7.44 61.22 3.88
N LEU A 69 -8.03 60.28 3.12
CA LEU A 69 -7.81 58.85 3.29
C LEU A 69 -6.36 58.45 2.97
N ALA A 70 -5.75 59.02 1.93
CA ALA A 70 -4.35 58.78 1.59
C ALA A 70 -3.39 59.25 2.71
N VAL A 71 -3.62 60.44 3.25
CA VAL A 71 -2.82 60.98 4.38
C VAL A 71 -3.07 60.17 5.66
N ALA A 72 -4.31 59.75 5.93
CA ALA A 72 -4.61 58.88 7.06
C ALA A 72 -3.89 57.52 6.95
N ALA A 73 -3.88 56.90 5.76
CA ALA A 73 -3.15 55.66 5.51
C ALA A 73 -1.64 55.82 5.72
N LEU A 74 -1.05 56.96 5.30
CA LEU A 74 0.37 57.28 5.57
C LEU A 74 0.65 57.45 7.06
N ILE A 75 -0.18 58.20 7.79
CA ILE A 75 -0.01 58.41 9.24
C ILE A 75 -0.07 57.08 9.98
N ILE A 76 -1.03 56.22 9.64
CA ILE A 76 -1.14 54.88 10.24
C ILE A 76 0.05 54.02 9.84
N ALA A 77 0.52 54.05 8.58
CA ALA A 77 1.70 53.28 8.16
C ALA A 77 2.98 53.68 8.93
N PHE A 78 3.19 54.97 9.17
CA PHE A 78 4.34 55.50 9.91
C PHE A 78 4.27 55.30 11.43
N ALA A 79 3.07 55.07 11.99
CA ALA A 79 2.92 54.67 13.39
C ALA A 79 3.46 53.25 13.67
N GLY A 80 3.86 52.52 12.62
CA GLY A 80 4.41 51.17 12.68
C GLY A 80 3.43 50.13 13.24
N PRO A 81 2.26 49.93 12.61
CA PRO A 81 1.29 48.93 13.02
C PRO A 81 1.83 47.54 12.71
N VAL A 82 1.91 46.73 13.76
CA VAL A 82 2.37 45.36 13.73
C VAL A 82 1.22 44.46 14.16
N LEU A 83 0.91 43.45 13.36
CA LEU A 83 0.03 42.38 13.77
C LEU A 83 0.84 41.34 14.58
N ASN A 84 0.36 41.00 15.79
CA ASN A 84 0.99 40.06 16.76
C ASN A 84 2.35 40.54 17.33
N PRO A 85 2.36 41.59 18.17
CA PRO A 85 3.60 42.12 18.76
C PRO A 85 4.20 41.16 19.80
N ARG A 86 5.54 41.02 19.83
CA ARG A 86 6.27 40.26 20.87
C ARG A 86 6.38 41.09 22.16
N VAL A 87 6.05 40.48 23.30
CA VAL A 87 6.24 41.09 24.62
C VAL A 87 7.45 40.44 25.28
N GLU A 88 8.59 41.14 25.33
CA GLU A 88 9.71 40.75 26.18
C GLU A 88 9.34 41.01 27.65
N ARG A 89 9.22 39.95 28.45
CA ARG A 89 9.21 40.05 29.92
C ARG A 89 10.63 39.78 30.40
N GLY A 90 11.31 40.77 30.95
CA GLY A 90 12.55 40.55 31.70
C GLY A 90 12.23 39.76 32.97
N GLY A 91 12.83 38.59 33.12
CA GLY A 91 12.72 37.76 34.32
C GLY A 91 13.82 38.08 35.33
N SER A 92 13.63 37.74 36.61
CA SER A 92 14.58 38.09 37.68
C SER A 92 15.07 36.90 38.52
N GLY A 93 14.48 35.71 38.36
CA GLY A 93 14.87 34.48 39.06
C GLY A 93 15.78 33.56 38.23
N PRO A 94 16.35 32.49 38.80
CA PRO A 94 17.06 31.46 38.03
C PRO A 94 16.13 30.78 37.00
N LEU A 95 16.69 30.34 35.87
CA LEU A 95 15.93 29.74 34.75
C LEU A 95 16.12 28.22 34.67
N LEU A 96 15.05 27.43 34.75
CA LEU A 96 15.05 26.02 34.39
C LEU A 96 14.63 25.86 32.93
N VAL A 97 15.46 25.24 32.10
CA VAL A 97 15.08 24.77 30.77
C VAL A 97 14.84 23.27 30.83
N LEU A 98 13.57 22.88 30.97
CA LEU A 98 13.14 21.49 30.94
C LEU A 98 12.92 21.07 29.47
N MET A 99 13.55 19.98 29.04
CA MET A 99 13.39 19.46 27.69
C MET A 99 12.83 18.06 27.79
N ASP A 100 11.72 17.74 27.11
CA ASP A 100 11.26 16.34 27.07
C ASP A 100 12.37 15.43 26.49
N ALA A 101 13.08 15.93 25.48
CA ALA A 101 14.27 15.31 24.87
C ALA A 101 14.06 13.83 24.50
N SER A 102 12.84 13.49 24.09
CA SER A 102 12.41 12.16 23.65
C SER A 102 12.61 12.00 22.14
N TRP A 103 12.30 10.80 21.63
CA TRP A 103 12.26 10.53 20.20
C TRP A 103 11.35 11.52 19.45
N ALA A 104 10.26 11.95 20.08
CA ALA A 104 9.29 12.88 19.49
C ALA A 104 9.83 14.31 19.40
N SER A 105 10.88 14.66 20.16
CA SER A 105 11.56 15.95 20.06
C SER A 105 12.48 16.06 18.83
N ALA A 106 12.86 14.92 18.25
CA ALA A 106 13.91 14.83 17.24
C ALA A 106 13.64 15.55 15.90
N PRO A 107 12.42 15.51 15.31
CA PRO A 107 12.16 16.15 14.02
C PRO A 107 12.42 17.66 13.99
N ASP A 108 12.18 18.35 15.11
CA ASP A 108 12.40 19.80 15.23
C ASP A 108 13.53 20.14 16.21
N TRP A 109 14.50 19.23 16.37
CA TRP A 109 15.60 19.39 17.31
C TRP A 109 16.38 20.69 17.08
N THR A 110 16.64 21.04 15.81
CA THR A 110 17.32 22.30 15.46
C THR A 110 16.56 23.54 15.95
N LEU A 111 15.23 23.55 15.86
CA LEU A 111 14.41 24.66 16.35
C LEU A 111 14.45 24.74 17.88
N ARG A 112 14.38 23.59 18.57
CA ARG A 112 14.50 23.52 20.03
C ARG A 112 15.87 24.00 20.53
N MET A 113 16.94 23.57 19.88
CA MET A 113 18.30 24.05 20.18
C MET A 113 18.48 25.54 19.89
N GLY A 114 17.81 26.07 18.84
CA GLY A 114 17.76 27.50 18.58
C GLY A 114 17.05 28.29 19.69
N ARG A 115 15.89 27.82 20.16
CA ARG A 115 15.18 28.44 21.30
C ARG A 115 15.97 28.35 22.60
N LEU A 116 16.65 27.22 22.83
CA LEU A 116 17.55 27.04 23.96
C LEU A 116 18.75 28.01 23.89
N GLY A 117 19.34 28.20 22.71
CA GLY A 117 20.37 29.20 22.47
C GLY A 117 19.90 30.62 22.77
N GLN A 118 18.70 30.98 22.33
CA GLN A 118 18.09 32.26 22.67
C GLN A 118 17.87 32.42 24.18
N ALA A 119 17.40 31.38 24.86
CA ALA A 119 17.21 31.41 26.32
C ALA A 119 18.54 31.57 27.07
N LEU A 120 19.63 31.01 26.53
CA LEU A 120 20.98 31.21 27.05
C LEU A 120 21.46 32.65 26.87
N ASP A 121 21.23 33.24 25.70
CA ASP A 121 21.60 34.64 25.42
C ASP A 121 20.79 35.62 26.29
N GLU A 122 19.48 35.35 26.47
CA GLU A 122 18.59 36.09 27.39
C GLU A 122 19.10 36.00 28.84
N ALA A 123 19.42 34.79 29.31
CA ALA A 123 19.94 34.59 30.66
C ALA A 123 21.33 35.26 30.86
N GLU A 124 22.18 35.26 29.83
CA GLU A 124 23.49 35.94 29.88
C GLU A 124 23.33 37.46 29.96
N ALA A 125 22.43 38.04 29.16
CA ALA A 125 22.13 39.47 29.16
C ALA A 125 21.56 39.94 30.51
N ASP A 126 20.70 39.13 31.12
CA ASP A 126 20.07 39.40 32.41
C ASP A 126 20.96 39.01 33.62
N GLY A 127 22.12 38.39 33.40
CA GLY A 127 23.03 37.93 34.46
C GLY A 127 22.46 36.80 35.32
N ARG A 128 21.59 35.96 34.76
CA ARG A 128 20.86 34.88 35.44
C ARG A 128 21.60 33.55 35.31
N THR A 129 21.52 32.71 36.33
CA THR A 129 21.92 31.30 36.23
C THR A 129 20.80 30.47 35.65
N LEU A 130 21.15 29.41 34.93
CA LEU A 130 20.20 28.48 34.36
C LEU A 130 20.62 27.02 34.54
N CYS A 131 19.64 26.14 34.47
CA CYS A 131 19.82 24.69 34.50
C CYS A 131 19.10 24.08 33.30
N ILE A 132 19.76 23.19 32.56
CA ILE A 132 19.17 22.47 31.43
C ILE A 132 18.93 21.03 31.87
N LEU A 133 17.69 20.58 31.82
CA LEU A 133 17.29 19.25 32.29
C LEU A 133 16.58 18.47 31.16
N PRO A 134 17.25 17.48 30.53
CA PRO A 134 16.60 16.54 29.63
C PRO A 134 15.80 15.51 30.44
N ALA A 135 14.48 15.50 30.30
CA ALA A 135 13.59 14.59 31.02
C ALA A 135 13.82 13.11 30.67
N SER A 136 14.23 12.83 29.43
CA SER A 136 14.54 11.47 28.99
C SER A 136 15.94 10.99 29.39
N ASP A 137 16.81 11.86 29.92
CA ASP A 137 18.15 11.49 30.40
C ASP A 137 18.51 12.29 31.65
N LEU A 138 17.82 12.00 32.74
CA LEU A 138 18.00 12.71 34.00
C LEU A 138 19.43 12.51 34.55
N PRO A 139 20.16 13.60 34.85
CA PRO A 139 21.48 13.54 35.47
C PRO A 139 21.35 13.06 36.92
N ALA A 140 22.30 12.23 37.38
CA ALA A 140 22.29 11.68 38.73
C ALA A 140 22.43 12.76 39.83
N GLU A 141 23.12 13.86 39.53
CA GLU A 141 23.33 14.99 40.45
C GLU A 141 22.16 15.99 40.47
N GLY A 142 21.12 15.77 39.68
CA GLY A 142 19.98 16.67 39.56
C GLY A 142 20.29 17.97 38.80
N CYS A 143 19.55 19.03 39.13
CA CYS A 143 19.58 20.29 38.40
C CYS A 143 20.64 21.26 38.96
N ALA A 144 21.73 21.49 38.21
CA ALA A 144 22.78 22.45 38.56
C ALA A 144 22.57 23.80 37.86
N PHE A 145 22.39 24.87 38.64
CA PHE A 145 22.25 26.23 38.12
C PHE A 145 23.63 26.86 37.88
N LEU A 146 23.98 27.04 36.60
CA LEU A 146 25.27 27.54 36.15
C LEU A 146 25.11 28.78 35.26
N SER A 147 26.21 29.44 34.93
CA SER A 147 26.19 30.56 33.98
C SER A 147 25.94 30.06 32.55
N ALA A 148 25.45 30.94 31.67
CA ALA A 148 25.29 30.61 30.25
C ALA A 148 26.61 30.17 29.59
N ALA A 149 27.73 30.81 29.96
CA ALA A 149 29.06 30.47 29.46
C ALA A 149 29.49 29.04 29.80
N ASP A 150 29.13 28.53 30.99
CA ASP A 150 29.44 27.17 31.42
C ASP A 150 28.61 26.10 30.68
N TRP A 151 27.39 26.46 30.26
CA TRP A 151 26.48 25.57 29.53
C TRP A 151 26.82 25.45 28.05
N ARG A 152 27.29 26.51 27.39
CA ARG A 152 27.62 26.52 25.94
C ARG A 152 28.44 25.31 25.48
N PRO A 153 29.55 24.88 26.12
CA PRO A 153 30.32 23.73 25.67
C PRO A 153 29.59 22.38 25.87
N ARG A 154 28.59 22.31 26.77
CA ARG A 154 27.85 21.08 27.08
C ARG A 154 26.69 20.81 26.11
N LEU A 155 26.20 21.84 25.42
CA LEU A 155 25.05 21.74 24.51
C LEU A 155 25.25 20.71 23.39
N ALA A 156 26.48 20.56 22.88
CA ALA A 156 26.78 19.61 21.82
C ALA A 156 26.57 18.14 22.23
N GLY A 157 26.59 17.85 23.53
CA GLY A 157 26.33 16.51 24.07
C GLY A 157 24.84 16.20 24.27
N ILE A 158 23.96 17.20 24.26
CA ILE A 158 22.53 17.00 24.48
C ILE A 158 21.89 16.51 23.17
N LYS A 159 21.31 15.32 23.23
CA LYS A 159 20.61 14.68 22.11
C LYS A 159 19.27 14.13 22.59
N PRO A 160 18.28 13.99 21.71
CA PRO A 160 17.05 13.29 22.04
C PRO A 160 17.35 11.79 22.28
N ALA A 161 16.69 11.21 23.28
CA ALA A 161 16.71 9.79 23.57
C ALA A 161 15.76 9.02 22.65
N GLY A 162 16.01 7.72 22.44
CA GLY A 162 15.13 6.83 21.66
C GLY A 162 13.80 6.50 22.33
N PHE A 163 13.61 6.89 23.58
CA PHE A 163 12.48 6.50 24.43
C PHE A 163 11.75 7.72 25.02
N ALA A 164 10.61 7.45 25.67
CA ALA A 164 9.82 8.46 26.35
C ALA A 164 10.40 8.81 27.74
N PRO A 165 10.25 10.05 28.23
CA PRO A 165 10.63 10.41 29.59
C PRO A 165 9.75 9.71 30.61
N ASP A 166 10.36 9.26 31.70
CA ASP A 166 9.67 8.76 32.88
C ASP A 166 9.19 9.95 33.72
N MET A 167 7.88 10.19 33.71
CA MET A 167 7.27 11.34 34.39
C MET A 167 7.32 11.23 35.91
N ASP A 168 7.33 10.01 36.47
CA ASP A 168 7.43 9.82 37.91
C ASP A 168 8.88 10.08 38.37
N ALA A 169 9.88 9.57 37.64
CA ALA A 169 11.29 9.89 37.90
C ALA A 169 11.57 11.40 37.75
N LEU A 170 10.99 12.04 36.74
CA LEU A 170 11.08 13.48 36.54
C LEU A 170 10.46 14.25 37.72
N SER A 171 9.27 13.85 38.16
CA SER A 171 8.60 14.50 39.30
C SER A 171 9.48 14.44 40.55
N GLY A 172 10.14 13.30 40.81
CA GLY A 172 11.10 13.14 41.90
C GLY A 172 12.28 14.10 41.81
N ALA A 173 12.88 14.23 40.62
CA ALA A 173 14.02 15.12 40.38
C ALA A 173 13.67 16.63 40.52
N LEU A 174 12.41 17.00 40.29
CA LEU A 174 11.95 18.38 40.37
C LEU A 174 11.60 18.82 41.80
N THR A 175 11.36 17.89 42.74
CA THR A 175 11.02 18.23 44.14
C THR A 175 12.11 19.00 44.88
N THR A 176 13.37 18.89 44.44
CA THR A 176 14.52 19.56 45.06
C THR A 176 14.81 20.94 44.45
N LEU A 177 13.93 21.45 43.57
CA LEU A 177 14.11 22.77 42.97
C LEU A 177 13.95 23.90 44.01
N PRO A 178 14.75 24.96 43.92
CA PRO A 178 14.57 26.14 44.75
C PRO A 178 13.29 26.91 44.34
N ASP A 179 12.73 27.67 45.28
CA ASP A 179 11.59 28.55 45.00
C ASP A 179 12.01 29.76 44.16
N GLY A 180 11.08 30.27 43.34
CA GLY A 180 11.28 31.42 42.46
C GLY A 180 11.98 31.08 41.14
N VAL A 181 12.04 29.80 40.75
CA VAL A 181 12.61 29.34 39.48
C VAL A 181 11.60 29.57 38.36
N GLU A 182 11.98 30.31 37.33
CA GLU A 182 11.20 30.43 36.11
C GLU A 182 11.48 29.22 35.21
N THR A 183 10.46 28.59 34.63
CA THR A 183 10.62 27.39 33.80
C THR A 183 10.29 27.67 32.34
N LEU A 184 11.21 27.31 31.44
CA LEU A 184 10.97 27.16 30.01
C LEU A 184 10.91 25.67 29.68
N TRP A 185 9.72 25.14 29.39
CA TRP A 185 9.54 23.74 29.01
C TRP A 185 9.54 23.59 27.48
N LEU A 186 10.58 22.99 26.92
CA LEU A 186 10.64 22.59 25.52
C LEU A 186 9.90 21.25 25.35
N SER A 187 8.61 21.33 25.04
CA SER A 187 7.68 20.21 24.88
C SER A 187 7.92 19.47 23.55
N ASP A 188 7.75 18.14 23.58
CA ASP A 188 7.66 17.29 22.38
C ASP A 188 6.26 17.29 21.75
N GLY A 189 5.24 17.82 22.43
CA GLY A 189 3.87 17.96 21.96
C GLY A 189 3.00 16.71 22.13
N LEU A 190 3.49 15.65 22.78
CA LEU A 190 2.72 14.42 23.03
C LEU A 190 2.17 14.38 24.44
N ALA A 191 0.89 14.07 24.66
CA ALA A 191 0.35 13.85 25.99
C ALA A 191 1.00 12.63 26.65
N ARG A 192 1.20 12.71 27.97
CA ARG A 192 1.86 11.67 28.76
C ARG A 192 1.23 11.60 30.14
N ASP A 193 1.06 10.38 30.63
CA ASP A 193 0.59 10.14 31.99
C ASP A 193 1.56 10.76 33.00
N GLY A 194 1.04 11.52 33.96
CA GLY A 194 1.84 12.25 34.95
C GLY A 194 2.29 13.66 34.53
N ARG A 195 2.08 14.10 33.28
CA ARG A 195 2.47 15.45 32.83
C ARG A 195 1.80 16.56 33.64
N ASP A 196 0.51 16.42 33.99
CA ASP A 196 -0.21 17.41 34.80
C ASP A 196 0.38 17.57 36.21
N ARG A 197 0.88 16.47 36.79
CA ARG A 197 1.56 16.47 38.09
C ARG A 197 2.89 17.22 38.00
N VAL A 198 3.67 16.97 36.95
CA VAL A 198 4.93 17.69 36.68
C VAL A 198 4.66 19.18 36.47
N LEU A 199 3.64 19.54 35.67
CA LEU A 199 3.27 20.93 35.44
C LEU A 199 2.88 21.63 36.74
N SER A 200 2.02 21.01 37.56
CA SER A 200 1.59 21.56 38.84
C SER A 200 2.76 21.76 39.81
N LEU A 201 3.72 20.83 39.82
CA LEU A 201 4.94 20.94 40.62
C LEU A 201 5.81 22.12 40.15
N LEU A 202 6.03 22.27 38.84
CA LEU A 202 6.79 23.39 38.28
C LEU A 202 6.13 24.74 38.60
N GLN A 203 4.79 24.83 38.46
CA GLN A 203 4.02 26.03 38.79
C GLN A 203 4.10 26.40 40.28
N SER A 204 4.32 25.43 41.17
CA SER A 204 4.52 25.69 42.60
C SER A 204 5.87 26.36 42.92
N HIS A 205 6.89 26.14 42.07
CA HIS A 205 8.21 26.76 42.21
C HIS A 205 8.35 28.08 41.46
N GLY A 206 7.54 28.34 40.43
CA GLY A 206 7.52 29.62 39.71
C GLY A 206 6.75 29.57 38.38
N PRO A 207 6.80 30.64 37.57
CA PRO A 207 6.05 30.71 36.32
C PRO A 207 6.60 29.73 35.28
N VAL A 208 5.71 29.04 34.57
CA VAL A 208 6.05 28.08 33.51
C VAL A 208 5.66 28.66 32.16
N THR A 209 6.58 28.63 31.21
CA THR A 209 6.32 28.92 29.79
C THR A 209 6.65 27.69 28.97
N VAL A 210 5.75 27.27 28.10
CA VAL A 210 5.96 26.11 27.24
C VAL A 210 6.36 26.58 25.85
N PHE A 211 7.36 25.93 25.28
CA PHE A 211 7.70 26.02 23.87
C PHE A 211 7.31 24.71 23.19
N GLU A 212 6.39 24.79 22.24
CA GLU A 212 5.90 23.66 21.47
C GLU A 212 5.83 24.02 19.98
N THR A 213 6.22 23.09 19.12
CA THR A 213 6.18 23.27 17.66
C THR A 213 4.88 22.69 17.10
N GLY A 214 4.19 23.40 16.20
CA GLY A 214 2.96 22.90 15.55
C GLY A 214 3.16 21.84 14.46
N ARG A 215 4.25 21.05 14.51
CA ARG A 215 4.51 19.95 13.56
C ARG A 215 3.94 18.67 14.12
N ASP A 216 3.22 17.91 13.31
CA ASP A 216 2.68 16.61 13.76
C ASP A 216 3.81 15.65 14.18
N ARG A 217 3.47 14.77 15.11
CA ARG A 217 4.33 13.64 15.48
C ARG A 217 3.87 12.39 14.78
N LEU A 218 4.82 11.72 14.14
CA LEU A 218 4.59 10.48 13.41
C LEU A 218 5.38 9.35 14.07
N ALA A 219 4.79 8.15 14.11
CA ALA A 219 5.49 6.94 14.53
C ALA A 219 4.97 5.69 13.80
N LEU A 220 5.76 4.62 13.79
CA LEU A 220 5.37 3.31 13.28
C LEU A 220 5.02 2.39 14.45
N GLY A 221 3.79 1.86 14.48
CA GLY A 221 3.33 0.94 15.53
C GLY A 221 3.68 -0.52 15.24
N ALA A 222 3.03 -1.45 15.94
CA ALA A 222 3.33 -2.89 15.85
C ALA A 222 3.10 -3.47 14.45
N LEU A 223 4.07 -4.22 13.94
CA LEU A 223 3.95 -4.93 12.66
C LEU A 223 3.13 -6.20 12.84
N SER A 224 2.39 -6.57 11.80
CA SER A 224 1.63 -7.81 11.69
C SER A 224 1.95 -8.48 10.35
N LEU A 225 2.02 -9.81 10.33
CA LEU A 225 2.21 -10.58 9.11
C LEU A 225 0.87 -10.90 8.47
N THR A 226 0.76 -10.67 7.16
CA THR A 226 -0.37 -11.12 6.34
C THR A 226 0.07 -12.30 5.46
N ASP A 227 -0.85 -12.87 4.68
CA ASP A 227 -0.55 -14.01 3.80
C ASP A 227 0.49 -13.67 2.73
N THR A 228 0.49 -12.43 2.22
CA THR A 228 1.37 -12.01 1.12
C THR A 228 2.47 -11.02 1.54
N GLY A 229 2.47 -10.53 2.79
CA GLY A 229 3.45 -9.53 3.19
C GLY A 229 3.39 -9.07 4.65
N VAL A 230 3.50 -7.76 4.84
CA VAL A 230 3.61 -7.10 6.16
C VAL A 230 2.67 -5.90 6.24
N THR A 231 1.91 -5.79 7.33
CA THR A 231 1.08 -4.62 7.63
C THR A 231 1.56 -3.96 8.90
N LEU A 232 1.64 -2.64 8.92
CA LEU A 232 1.96 -1.87 10.12
C LEU A 232 1.18 -0.55 10.15
N PRO A 233 0.79 -0.07 11.33
CA PRO A 233 0.12 1.21 11.46
C PRO A 233 1.11 2.36 11.48
N VAL A 234 0.78 3.42 10.75
CA VAL A 234 1.35 4.75 10.92
C VAL A 234 0.49 5.52 11.92
N LEU A 235 1.09 5.95 13.02
CA LEU A 235 0.45 6.71 14.09
C LEU A 235 0.77 8.19 13.93
N ARG A 236 -0.21 9.05 14.25
CA ARG A 236 -0.08 10.50 14.11
C ARG A 236 -0.75 11.25 15.26
N ALA A 237 -0.03 12.23 15.83
CA ALA A 237 -0.64 13.30 16.63
C ALA A 237 -0.67 14.59 15.79
N GLY A 238 -1.83 14.87 15.18
CA GLY A 238 -2.07 16.02 14.30
C GLY A 238 -3.51 16.04 13.77
N GLU A 239 -3.91 17.09 13.05
CA GLU A 239 -5.26 17.27 12.49
C GLU A 239 -5.25 17.32 10.94
N GLY A 240 -6.39 17.00 10.31
CA GLY A 240 -6.60 17.03 8.85
C GLY A 240 -5.91 15.89 8.08
N PRO A 241 -6.13 15.74 6.77
CA PRO A 241 -5.46 14.70 5.96
C PRO A 241 -3.97 15.03 5.75
N ARG A 242 -3.09 14.02 5.79
CA ARG A 242 -1.66 14.15 5.47
C ARG A 242 -1.11 12.89 4.78
N ASP A 243 -0.47 13.07 3.65
CA ASP A 243 0.23 11.99 2.95
C ASP A 243 1.61 11.73 3.57
N VAL A 244 1.94 10.46 3.72
CA VAL A 244 3.20 9.99 4.29
C VAL A 244 3.69 8.79 3.47
N THR A 245 4.98 8.77 3.18
CA THR A 245 5.63 7.64 2.51
C THR A 245 6.36 6.79 3.53
N VAL A 246 6.09 5.48 3.52
CA VAL A 246 6.78 4.48 4.34
C VAL A 246 7.64 3.63 3.44
N VAL A 247 8.87 3.37 3.86
CA VAL A 247 9.90 2.65 3.10
C VAL A 247 10.38 1.44 3.89
N ALA A 248 10.42 0.28 3.23
CA ALA A 248 11.04 -0.93 3.76
C ALA A 248 12.51 -0.99 3.33
N HIS A 249 13.43 -0.98 4.29
CA HIS A 249 14.86 -1.12 4.04
C HIS A 249 15.35 -2.51 4.41
N GLY A 250 16.25 -3.05 3.61
CA GLY A 250 16.85 -4.35 3.83
C GLY A 250 18.20 -4.48 3.15
N THR A 251 18.75 -5.68 3.09
CA THR A 251 19.98 -5.96 2.33
C THR A 251 19.64 -6.50 0.96
N ASP A 252 20.43 -6.22 -0.08
CA ASP A 252 20.44 -6.95 -1.36
C ASP A 252 21.20 -8.28 -1.25
N PRO A 253 21.13 -9.22 -2.21
CA PRO A 253 21.78 -10.54 -2.10
C PRO A 253 23.29 -10.48 -1.84
N ALA A 254 23.94 -9.35 -2.11
CA ALA A 254 25.36 -9.11 -1.83
C ALA A 254 25.62 -8.55 -0.41
N GLY A 255 24.56 -8.36 0.39
CA GLY A 255 24.63 -7.83 1.76
C GLY A 255 24.61 -6.30 1.85
N VAL A 256 24.34 -5.59 0.76
CA VAL A 256 24.36 -4.11 0.73
C VAL A 256 22.99 -3.56 1.10
N ALA A 257 22.94 -2.55 1.99
CA ALA A 257 21.68 -1.90 2.36
C ALA A 257 21.00 -1.24 1.16
N ARG A 258 19.73 -1.57 0.92
CA ARG A 258 18.88 -1.05 -0.15
C ARG A 258 17.46 -0.81 0.35
N GLU A 259 16.74 0.02 -0.40
CA GLU A 259 15.30 0.08 -0.34
C GLU A 259 14.72 -1.14 -1.07
N LEU A 260 13.83 -1.88 -0.39
CA LEU A 260 13.19 -3.08 -0.93
C LEU A 260 11.77 -2.80 -1.43
N ALA A 261 11.03 -1.93 -0.74
CA ALA A 261 9.68 -1.52 -1.12
C ALA A 261 9.33 -0.15 -0.54
N ARG A 262 8.33 0.50 -1.13
CA ARG A 262 7.83 1.83 -0.77
C ARG A 262 6.32 1.87 -0.92
N GLN A 263 5.64 2.48 0.03
CA GLN A 263 4.20 2.68 0.00
C GLN A 263 3.83 4.06 0.50
N GLU A 264 2.87 4.69 -0.17
CA GLU A 264 2.28 5.96 0.25
C GLU A 264 0.98 5.68 1.01
N VAL A 265 0.77 6.39 2.11
CA VAL A 265 -0.42 6.29 2.95
C VAL A 265 -0.94 7.68 3.30
N THR A 266 -2.23 7.88 3.11
CA THR A 266 -2.92 9.10 3.52
C THR A 266 -3.47 8.91 4.94
N LEU A 267 -3.02 9.77 5.86
CA LEU A 267 -3.48 9.82 7.24
C LEU A 267 -4.63 10.83 7.39
N ASP A 268 -5.87 10.33 7.42
CA ASP A 268 -7.07 11.14 7.69
C ASP A 268 -7.37 11.33 9.19
N GLY A 269 -6.62 10.65 10.05
CA GLY A 269 -6.78 10.68 11.51
C GLY A 269 -5.49 10.30 12.25
N ALA A 270 -5.65 9.79 13.47
CA ALA A 270 -4.53 9.44 14.34
C ALA A 270 -3.82 8.13 13.97
N ARG A 271 -4.40 7.33 13.07
CA ARG A 271 -3.88 6.01 12.65
C ARG A 271 -4.30 5.72 11.21
N ALA A 272 -3.38 5.18 10.42
CA ALA A 272 -3.65 4.54 9.14
C ALA A 272 -2.79 3.29 8.98
N GLU A 273 -3.31 2.24 8.35
CA GLU A 273 -2.55 1.01 8.08
C GLU A 273 -1.81 1.13 6.75
N VAL A 274 -0.54 0.73 6.72
CA VAL A 274 0.23 0.56 5.48
C VAL A 274 0.49 -0.92 5.24
N ILE A 275 0.23 -1.37 4.01
CA ILE A 275 0.38 -2.76 3.59
C ILE A 275 1.52 -2.85 2.58
N PHE A 276 2.52 -3.66 2.90
CA PHE A 276 3.62 -4.00 2.01
C PHE A 276 3.43 -5.42 1.49
N ASP A 277 3.22 -5.55 0.18
CA ASP A 277 3.23 -6.85 -0.50
C ASP A 277 4.70 -7.23 -0.77
N LEU A 278 5.22 -8.15 0.03
CA LEU A 278 6.65 -8.49 0.06
C LEU A 278 6.80 -10.00 -0.08
N PRO A 279 7.35 -10.48 -1.21
CA PRO A 279 7.69 -11.89 -1.37
C PRO A 279 8.54 -12.40 -0.20
N PRO A 280 8.44 -13.69 0.17
CA PRO A 280 9.18 -14.31 1.27
C PRO A 280 10.66 -13.94 1.32
N GLU A 281 11.34 -14.03 0.18
CA GLU A 281 12.75 -13.66 0.04
C GLU A 281 13.03 -12.22 0.45
N LEU A 282 12.24 -11.25 -0.04
CA LEU A 282 12.43 -9.83 0.29
C LEU A 282 12.05 -9.54 1.74
N ARG A 283 10.95 -10.15 2.22
CA ARG A 283 10.46 -10.02 3.60
C ARG A 283 11.51 -10.46 4.61
N ALA A 284 12.15 -11.61 4.38
CA ALA A 284 13.21 -12.16 5.22
C ALA A 284 14.46 -11.25 5.29
N ARG A 285 14.59 -10.31 4.34
CA ARG A 285 15.75 -9.43 4.17
C ARG A 285 15.48 -8.00 4.65
N VAL A 286 14.24 -7.67 5.04
CA VAL A 286 13.89 -6.40 5.65
C VAL A 286 14.59 -6.30 7.02
N SER A 287 15.28 -5.19 7.23
CA SER A 287 15.95 -4.83 8.49
C SER A 287 15.22 -3.73 9.27
N ARG A 288 14.48 -2.84 8.58
CA ARG A 288 13.63 -1.83 9.19
C ARG A 288 12.59 -1.27 8.23
N PHE A 289 11.53 -0.70 8.80
CA PHE A 289 10.62 0.23 8.13
C PHE A 289 10.90 1.66 8.60
N GLU A 290 10.77 2.65 7.72
CA GLU A 290 11.08 4.05 8.00
C GLU A 290 10.07 4.97 7.31
N ILE A 291 9.60 6.00 8.02
CA ILE A 291 8.83 7.09 7.42
C ILE A 291 9.80 8.05 6.74
N GLU A 292 9.63 8.24 5.43
CA GLU A 292 10.52 9.08 4.65
C GLU A 292 10.47 10.55 5.12
N GLY A 293 11.64 11.17 5.29
CA GLY A 293 11.76 12.57 5.70
C GLY A 293 11.54 12.84 7.20
N GLU A 294 11.25 11.82 8.01
CA GLU A 294 11.06 11.97 9.46
C GLU A 294 12.26 11.42 10.24
N ARG A 295 13.11 12.32 10.74
CA ARG A 295 14.33 11.97 11.50
C ARG A 295 14.02 11.74 12.98
N SER A 296 13.37 10.63 13.29
CA SER A 296 13.00 10.24 14.65
C SER A 296 13.08 8.72 14.86
N ALA A 297 13.39 8.30 16.08
CA ALA A 297 13.33 6.88 16.46
C ALA A 297 11.92 6.31 16.35
N GLY A 298 10.88 7.09 16.67
CA GLY A 298 9.49 6.64 16.54
C GLY A 298 9.07 6.44 15.08
N ALA A 299 9.68 7.16 14.15
CA ALA A 299 9.44 7.04 12.71
C ALA A 299 10.13 5.82 12.08
N LYS A 300 10.87 5.02 12.88
CA LYS A 300 11.53 3.80 12.43
C LYS A 300 11.06 2.61 13.24
N ARG A 301 10.86 1.49 12.55
CA ARG A 301 10.57 0.21 13.17
C ARG A 301 11.60 -0.81 12.71
N LEU A 302 12.44 -1.25 13.64
CA LEU A 302 13.38 -2.34 13.45
C LEU A 302 12.61 -3.65 13.33
N THR A 303 13.09 -4.51 12.44
CA THR A 303 12.59 -5.87 12.29
C THR A 303 13.55 -6.83 12.98
N ASP A 304 13.05 -8.02 13.29
CA ASP A 304 13.84 -9.10 13.83
C ASP A 304 13.63 -10.39 13.03
N ASP A 305 14.12 -11.51 13.55
CA ASP A 305 14.02 -12.78 12.85
C ASP A 305 12.57 -13.30 12.76
N SER A 306 11.56 -12.66 13.36
CA SER A 306 10.15 -13.06 13.26
C SER A 306 9.57 -12.91 11.85
N LEU A 307 10.18 -12.10 10.98
CA LEU A 307 9.77 -11.94 9.57
C LEU A 307 10.28 -13.08 8.67
N LYS A 308 11.22 -13.91 9.14
CA LYS A 308 11.80 -15.03 8.39
C LYS A 308 10.96 -16.29 8.64
N ARG A 309 9.93 -16.54 7.82
CA ARG A 309 9.28 -17.86 7.78
C ARG A 309 10.12 -18.83 6.95
N ARG A 310 10.07 -20.12 7.28
CA ARG A 310 10.70 -21.19 6.49
C ARG A 310 9.86 -21.46 5.24
N GLU A 311 10.53 -21.72 4.13
CA GLU A 311 9.88 -22.14 2.90
C GLU A 311 9.70 -23.66 2.90
N VAL A 312 8.48 -24.12 2.63
CA VAL A 312 8.12 -25.54 2.60
C VAL A 312 7.59 -25.89 1.22
N GLY A 313 8.36 -26.67 0.47
CA GLY A 313 7.95 -27.24 -0.80
C GLY A 313 7.13 -28.51 -0.60
N ILE A 314 5.89 -28.55 -1.06
CA ILE A 314 5.05 -29.75 -1.08
C ILE A 314 5.00 -30.27 -2.51
N VAL A 315 5.55 -31.47 -2.73
CA VAL A 315 5.55 -32.07 -4.06
C VAL A 315 4.13 -32.48 -4.44
N SER A 316 3.60 -31.87 -5.48
CA SER A 316 2.33 -32.26 -6.08
C SER A 316 2.59 -33.32 -7.14
N VAL A 317 2.14 -34.55 -6.92
CA VAL A 317 2.02 -35.54 -7.98
C VAL A 317 0.72 -35.24 -8.71
N ARG A 318 0.74 -35.10 -10.05
CA ARG A 318 -0.49 -34.96 -10.85
C ARG A 318 -1.36 -36.21 -10.66
N GLU A 319 -2.27 -36.17 -9.69
CA GLU A 319 -3.32 -37.18 -9.56
C GLU A 319 -4.31 -36.98 -10.71
N GLY A 320 -4.42 -37.98 -11.59
CA GLY A 320 -5.35 -37.99 -12.72
C GLY A 320 -6.81 -38.24 -12.31
N GLY A 321 -7.34 -37.49 -11.35
CA GLY A 321 -8.75 -37.55 -10.97
C GLY A 321 -9.08 -36.69 -9.76
N GLU A 322 -10.21 -35.98 -9.78
CA GLU A 322 -10.77 -35.35 -8.59
C GLU A 322 -11.31 -36.44 -7.64
N GLY A 323 -10.49 -36.82 -6.66
CA GLY A 323 -11.00 -37.31 -5.38
C GLY A 323 -11.54 -36.13 -4.55
N LEU A 324 -12.49 -36.40 -3.64
CA LEU A 324 -13.01 -35.42 -2.67
C LEU A 324 -11.84 -34.68 -2.01
N GLN A 325 -11.79 -33.33 -2.10
CA GLN A 325 -10.65 -32.51 -1.65
C GLN A 325 -10.23 -32.74 -0.18
N LEU A 326 -11.15 -33.21 0.68
CA LEU A 326 -10.89 -33.57 2.10
C LEU A 326 -10.16 -34.90 2.29
N LEU A 327 -10.07 -35.74 1.25
CA LEU A 327 -9.30 -37.00 1.25
C LEU A 327 -7.90 -36.83 0.68
N SER A 328 -7.60 -35.68 0.05
CA SER A 328 -6.28 -35.36 -0.46
C SER A 328 -5.25 -35.34 0.69
N GLN A 329 -4.13 -36.04 0.49
CA GLN A 329 -3.02 -36.03 1.45
C GLN A 329 -2.42 -34.64 1.65
N LEU A 330 -2.56 -33.74 0.66
CA LEU A 330 -2.01 -32.39 0.69
C LEU A 330 -2.88 -31.42 1.52
N HIS A 331 -4.18 -31.68 1.67
CA HIS A 331 -5.10 -30.79 2.38
C HIS A 331 -4.69 -30.57 3.84
N TYR A 332 -4.42 -31.65 4.58
CA TYR A 332 -4.05 -31.58 5.99
C TYR A 332 -2.66 -30.97 6.20
N LEU A 333 -1.73 -31.20 5.27
CA LEU A 333 -0.41 -30.56 5.27
C LEU A 333 -0.54 -29.05 5.09
N ARG A 334 -1.35 -28.61 4.12
CA ARG A 334 -1.64 -27.20 3.88
C ARG A 334 -2.28 -26.55 5.10
N ALA A 335 -3.29 -27.19 5.68
CA ALA A 335 -3.97 -26.68 6.86
C ALA A 335 -3.03 -26.59 8.08
N ALA A 336 -2.15 -27.57 8.27
CA ALA A 336 -1.19 -27.57 9.38
C ALA A 336 -0.07 -26.53 9.25
N LEU A 337 0.30 -26.19 8.01
CA LEU A 337 1.37 -25.22 7.71
C LEU A 337 0.84 -23.79 7.50
N PHE A 338 -0.48 -23.62 7.36
CA PHE A 338 -1.12 -22.33 7.12
C PHE A 338 -0.73 -21.30 8.19
N GLY A 339 -0.25 -20.13 7.76
CA GLY A 339 0.20 -19.04 8.63
C GLY A 339 1.53 -19.28 9.37
N LYS A 340 2.11 -20.48 9.27
CA LYS A 340 3.36 -20.87 9.97
C LYS A 340 4.58 -20.95 9.05
N ALA A 341 4.38 -21.32 7.80
CA ALA A 341 5.42 -21.43 6.79
C ALA A 341 4.94 -20.87 5.45
N ASP A 342 5.88 -20.50 4.59
CA ASP A 342 5.57 -20.11 3.22
C ASP A 342 5.55 -21.39 2.38
N VAL A 343 4.35 -21.82 1.95
CA VAL A 343 4.14 -23.11 1.28
C VAL A 343 4.17 -22.93 -0.23
N ILE A 344 5.01 -23.72 -0.91
CA ILE A 344 5.11 -23.76 -2.37
C ILE A 344 4.68 -25.15 -2.83
N GLU A 345 3.74 -25.24 -3.77
CA GLU A 345 3.27 -26.50 -4.34
C GLU A 345 3.73 -26.60 -5.81
N GLY A 346 4.30 -27.72 -6.21
CA GLY A 346 4.79 -27.89 -7.57
C GLY A 346 5.44 -29.23 -7.84
N ALA A 347 5.98 -29.38 -9.06
CA ALA A 347 6.80 -30.54 -9.40
C ALA A 347 8.11 -30.50 -8.60
N LEU A 348 8.69 -31.68 -8.35
CA LEU A 348 9.91 -31.80 -7.54
C LEU A 348 11.09 -31.02 -8.12
N GLU A 349 11.25 -31.01 -9.45
CA GLU A 349 12.31 -30.26 -10.14
C GLU A 349 12.22 -28.74 -9.88
N ASP A 350 11.01 -28.18 -9.97
CA ASP A 350 10.75 -26.76 -9.72
C ASP A 350 10.99 -26.41 -8.24
N LEU A 351 10.58 -27.30 -7.33
CA LEU A 351 10.77 -27.12 -5.90
C LEU A 351 12.25 -27.18 -5.51
N ILE A 352 13.05 -28.08 -6.09
CA ILE A 352 14.50 -28.10 -5.84
C ILE A 352 15.15 -26.81 -6.36
N MET A 353 14.70 -26.29 -7.50
CA MET A 353 15.19 -25.02 -8.05
C MET A 353 14.84 -23.82 -7.15
N ALA A 354 13.66 -23.82 -6.55
CA ALA A 354 13.24 -22.83 -5.55
C ALA A 354 14.04 -22.91 -4.24
N ASN A 355 14.74 -24.03 -3.99
CA ASN A 355 15.59 -24.26 -2.82
C ASN A 355 14.91 -23.95 -1.46
N PRO A 356 13.74 -24.57 -1.16
CA PRO A 356 13.06 -24.40 0.12
C PRO A 356 13.87 -25.03 1.26
N ASP A 357 13.53 -24.68 2.49
CA ASP A 357 14.14 -25.26 3.69
C ASP A 357 13.70 -26.71 3.93
N VAL A 358 12.44 -27.02 3.57
CA VAL A 358 11.82 -28.33 3.75
C VAL A 358 11.15 -28.78 2.45
N ILE A 359 11.34 -30.04 2.08
CA ILE A 359 10.60 -30.68 0.98
C ILE A 359 9.75 -31.80 1.57
N VAL A 360 8.45 -31.79 1.26
CA VAL A 360 7.47 -32.77 1.73
C VAL A 360 7.06 -33.69 0.59
N LEU A 361 7.21 -35.00 0.79
CA LEU A 361 6.76 -36.06 -0.10
C LEU A 361 5.61 -36.83 0.55
N ALA A 362 4.41 -36.71 -0.01
CA ALA A 362 3.23 -37.44 0.43
C ALA A 362 3.01 -38.69 -0.45
N ASP A 363 3.28 -39.88 0.10
CA ASP A 363 3.13 -41.19 -0.56
C ASP A 363 3.80 -41.32 -1.95
N VAL A 364 4.95 -40.66 -2.13
CA VAL A 364 5.76 -40.82 -3.35
C VAL A 364 6.66 -42.04 -3.21
N ALA A 365 6.38 -43.09 -4.00
CA ALA A 365 7.14 -44.33 -3.96
C ALA A 365 8.49 -44.25 -4.68
N GLN A 366 8.49 -43.94 -5.99
CA GLN A 366 9.69 -43.93 -6.82
C GLN A 366 10.00 -42.51 -7.31
N LEU A 367 11.28 -42.16 -7.26
CA LEU A 367 11.85 -40.94 -7.83
C LEU A 367 12.71 -41.33 -9.03
N SER A 368 12.76 -40.50 -10.07
CA SER A 368 13.69 -40.72 -11.17
C SER A 368 15.15 -40.61 -10.69
N GLY A 369 16.07 -41.17 -11.48
CA GLY A 369 17.51 -41.14 -11.14
C GLY A 369 18.11 -39.73 -11.07
N GLY A 370 17.56 -38.77 -11.83
CA GLY A 370 17.94 -37.35 -11.78
C GLY A 370 17.45 -36.69 -10.50
N GLU A 371 16.14 -36.77 -10.23
CA GLU A 371 15.50 -36.20 -9.03
C GLU A 371 16.14 -36.69 -7.72
N SER A 372 16.54 -37.97 -7.67
CA SER A 372 17.19 -38.55 -6.49
C SER A 372 18.57 -37.96 -6.23
N ALA A 373 19.35 -37.70 -7.29
CA ALA A 373 20.68 -37.11 -7.16
C ALA A 373 20.59 -35.64 -6.70
N ASP A 374 19.65 -34.89 -7.28
CA ASP A 374 19.43 -33.48 -6.96
C ASP A 374 18.93 -33.30 -5.52
N LEU A 375 18.01 -34.15 -5.06
CA LEU A 375 17.55 -34.18 -3.67
C LEU A 375 18.69 -34.51 -2.69
N LEU A 376 19.59 -35.43 -3.05
CA LEU A 376 20.74 -35.77 -2.21
C LEU A 376 21.72 -34.60 -2.11
N GLU A 377 21.94 -33.87 -3.20
CA GLU A 377 22.76 -32.66 -3.17
C GLU A 377 22.12 -31.58 -2.27
N TRP A 378 20.82 -31.31 -2.43
CA TRP A 378 20.08 -30.36 -1.60
C TRP A 378 20.10 -30.74 -0.11
N LEU A 379 19.84 -32.01 0.23
CA LEU A 379 19.94 -32.53 1.60
C LEU A 379 21.35 -32.33 2.18
N SER A 380 22.40 -32.58 1.40
CA SER A 380 23.77 -32.44 1.87
C SER A 380 24.12 -31.00 2.28
N LYS A 381 23.43 -30.01 1.70
CA LYS A 381 23.55 -28.57 1.97
C LYS A 381 22.69 -28.07 3.14
N GLY A 382 21.93 -28.95 3.80
CA GLY A 382 21.17 -28.60 5.01
C GLY A 382 19.65 -28.74 4.91
N GLY A 383 19.11 -29.20 3.78
CA GLY A 383 17.67 -29.40 3.61
C GLY A 383 17.06 -30.46 4.54
N LEU A 384 15.77 -30.35 4.84
CA LEU A 384 14.98 -31.36 5.54
C LEU A 384 13.99 -32.05 4.59
N LEU A 385 14.23 -33.33 4.29
CA LEU A 385 13.27 -34.14 3.55
C LEU A 385 12.27 -34.79 4.51
N LEU A 386 11.01 -34.37 4.42
CA LEU A 386 9.90 -34.94 5.18
C LEU A 386 9.09 -35.88 4.29
N ARG A 387 8.96 -37.15 4.69
CA ARG A 387 8.24 -38.17 3.93
C ARG A 387 7.07 -38.72 4.73
N PHE A 388 5.94 -38.90 4.06
CA PHE A 388 4.79 -39.65 4.56
C PHE A 388 4.64 -40.96 3.80
N ALA A 389 4.44 -42.04 4.53
CA ALA A 389 4.13 -43.34 3.94
C ALA A 389 2.68 -43.39 3.46
N GLY A 390 2.36 -44.32 2.57
CA GLY A 390 1.00 -44.59 2.15
C GLY A 390 0.90 -45.84 1.28
N PRO A 391 -0.26 -46.08 0.65
CA PRO A 391 -0.49 -47.27 -0.17
C PRO A 391 0.56 -47.47 -1.27
N GLN A 392 1.02 -46.41 -1.92
CA GLN A 392 2.02 -46.52 -3.00
C GLN A 392 3.38 -46.93 -2.45
N LEU A 393 3.86 -46.28 -1.39
CA LEU A 393 5.14 -46.65 -0.77
C LEU A 393 5.10 -48.07 -0.20
N ALA A 394 3.98 -48.49 0.41
CA ALA A 394 3.80 -49.83 0.94
C ALA A 394 3.82 -50.92 -0.16
N ALA A 395 3.27 -50.61 -1.34
CA ALA A 395 3.27 -51.50 -2.50
C ALA A 395 4.66 -51.56 -3.18
N SER A 396 5.46 -50.51 -3.09
CA SER A 396 6.77 -50.37 -3.75
C SER A 396 7.90 -51.23 -3.18
N ASP A 397 8.91 -51.55 -4.00
CA ASP A 397 10.14 -52.23 -3.59
C ASP A 397 11.21 -51.32 -2.95
N VAL A 398 10.89 -50.04 -2.73
CA VAL A 398 11.84 -49.05 -2.20
C VAL A 398 12.24 -49.38 -0.76
N ALA A 399 13.54 -49.30 -0.48
CA ALA A 399 14.16 -49.60 0.81
C ALA A 399 13.82 -51.00 1.39
N ARG A 400 13.46 -51.98 0.55
CA ARG A 400 13.19 -53.38 0.97
C ARG A 400 14.46 -54.19 1.14
N ASP A 401 15.27 -54.29 0.09
CA ASP A 401 16.43 -55.20 0.05
C ASP A 401 17.75 -54.54 0.45
N ALA A 402 17.91 -53.26 0.13
CA ALA A 402 19.08 -52.45 0.46
C ALA A 402 18.66 -51.16 1.17
N GLU A 403 19.60 -50.53 1.89
CA GLU A 403 19.37 -49.19 2.43
C GLU A 403 19.24 -48.16 1.30
N ASP A 404 18.22 -47.31 1.39
CA ASP A 404 18.03 -46.17 0.50
C ASP A 404 18.55 -44.89 1.17
N PRO A 405 19.38 -44.06 0.51
CA PRO A 405 19.87 -42.79 1.05
C PRO A 405 18.77 -41.80 1.47
N LEU A 406 17.63 -41.80 0.77
CA LEU A 406 16.48 -40.92 1.00
C LEU A 406 15.45 -41.53 1.97
N MET A 407 15.80 -42.61 2.66
CA MET A 407 14.97 -43.24 3.69
C MET A 407 15.76 -43.43 4.99
N PRO A 408 15.16 -43.16 6.16
CA PRO A 408 15.85 -43.32 7.43
C PRO A 408 16.01 -44.79 7.83
N VAL A 409 15.14 -45.69 7.36
CA VAL A 409 15.13 -47.10 7.75
C VAL A 409 14.73 -47.99 6.58
N ARG A 410 15.10 -49.27 6.64
CA ARG A 410 14.58 -50.29 5.71
C ARG A 410 13.14 -50.65 6.05
N LEU A 411 12.36 -51.00 5.04
CA LEU A 411 10.93 -51.28 5.18
C LEU A 411 10.64 -52.78 5.00
N ARG A 412 9.67 -53.31 5.75
CA ARG A 412 9.15 -54.67 5.53
C ARG A 412 8.17 -54.69 4.36
N ALA A 413 8.02 -55.84 3.72
CA ALA A 413 7.03 -56.05 2.67
C ALA A 413 5.60 -55.96 3.23
N GLY A 414 4.78 -55.12 2.61
CA GLY A 414 3.37 -54.91 2.96
C GLY A 414 3.16 -53.94 4.15
N GLY A 415 2.02 -53.25 4.13
CA GLY A 415 1.54 -52.45 5.26
C GLY A 415 0.92 -53.32 6.35
N ARG A 416 0.99 -52.86 7.61
CA ARG A 416 0.25 -53.45 8.74
C ARG A 416 -1.09 -52.72 8.84
N THR A 417 -2.20 -53.45 8.79
CA THR A 417 -3.54 -52.91 9.06
C THR A 417 -4.07 -53.41 10.42
N LEU A 418 -4.72 -52.51 11.16
CA LEU A 418 -5.24 -52.63 12.51
C LEU A 418 -6.70 -52.14 12.49
N GLY A 419 -7.62 -52.86 13.14
CA GLY A 419 -8.98 -52.40 13.40
C GLY A 419 -10.02 -52.58 12.28
N GLY A 420 -9.65 -53.03 11.08
CA GLY A 420 -10.59 -53.31 9.99
C GLY A 420 -11.39 -54.62 10.17
N ALA A 421 -12.52 -54.78 9.46
CA ALA A 421 -13.39 -55.98 9.53
C ALA A 421 -12.68 -57.33 9.21
N MET A 422 -11.47 -57.26 8.60
CA MET A 422 -10.60 -58.39 8.26
C MET A 422 -9.28 -58.40 9.07
N SER A 423 -9.12 -57.53 10.08
CA SER A 423 -7.92 -57.35 10.92
C SER A 423 -8.20 -57.80 12.37
N TRP A 424 -7.26 -58.52 12.97
CA TRP A 424 -7.38 -59.11 14.32
C TRP A 424 -6.79 -58.25 15.46
N GLY A 425 -6.54 -56.95 15.24
CA GLY A 425 -5.92 -56.08 16.25
C GLY A 425 -6.64 -54.75 16.43
N GLU A 426 -6.76 -54.26 17.67
CA GLU A 426 -7.28 -52.92 17.97
C GLU A 426 -6.32 -51.81 17.46
N PRO A 427 -6.87 -50.63 17.10
CA PRO A 427 -6.07 -49.44 16.81
C PRO A 427 -5.04 -49.16 17.90
N LYS A 428 -3.89 -48.60 17.52
CA LYS A 428 -2.78 -48.34 18.46
C LYS A 428 -2.61 -46.86 18.73
N ARG A 429 -2.32 -46.52 19.98
CA ARG A 429 -2.06 -45.15 20.44
C ARG A 429 -0.56 -44.86 20.46
N LEU A 430 -0.22 -43.57 20.48
CA LEU A 430 1.16 -43.11 20.63
C LEU A 430 1.61 -43.23 22.09
N ARG A 431 2.88 -43.61 22.28
CA ARG A 431 3.55 -43.53 23.57
C ARG A 431 4.04 -42.09 23.80
N PRO A 432 4.13 -41.61 25.06
CA PRO A 432 4.81 -40.35 25.37
C PRO A 432 6.21 -40.28 24.77
N PHE A 433 6.58 -39.10 24.28
CA PHE A 433 7.87 -38.88 23.61
C PHE A 433 9.03 -38.98 24.59
N ALA A 434 10.11 -39.66 24.18
CA ALA A 434 11.33 -39.75 24.97
C ALA A 434 12.07 -38.41 25.02
N GLU A 435 12.87 -38.17 26.07
CA GLU A 435 13.68 -36.94 26.24
C GLU A 435 14.63 -36.65 25.05
N THR A 436 15.04 -37.69 24.33
CA THR A 436 15.92 -37.58 23.16
C THR A 436 15.18 -37.23 21.87
N SER A 437 13.85 -37.17 21.90
CA SER A 437 13.00 -36.83 20.75
C SER A 437 12.82 -35.32 20.65
N PRO A 438 12.78 -34.74 19.43
CA PRO A 438 12.39 -33.34 19.23
C PRO A 438 10.95 -33.04 19.68
N PHE A 439 10.13 -34.07 19.90
CA PHE A 439 8.75 -33.96 20.35
C PHE A 439 8.59 -34.02 21.88
N TYR A 440 9.69 -34.11 22.63
CA TYR A 440 9.62 -34.16 24.09
C TYR A 440 8.88 -32.95 24.66
N GLY A 441 7.98 -33.19 25.62
CA GLY A 441 7.14 -32.17 26.24
C GLY A 441 5.80 -31.91 25.52
N LEU A 442 5.58 -32.43 24.31
CA LEU A 442 4.27 -32.32 23.66
C LEU A 442 3.24 -33.25 24.33
N PRO A 443 2.02 -32.77 24.66
CA PRO A 443 0.96 -33.63 25.18
C PRO A 443 0.47 -34.57 24.06
N VAL A 444 0.25 -35.84 24.39
CA VAL A 444 -0.29 -36.85 23.46
C VAL A 444 -1.78 -37.03 23.74
N PRO A 445 -2.69 -36.57 22.86
CA PRO A 445 -4.14 -36.71 23.05
C PRO A 445 -4.58 -38.17 22.98
N GLU A 446 -5.69 -38.50 23.65
CA GLU A 446 -6.19 -39.89 23.73
C GLU A 446 -6.87 -40.39 22.45
N ASP A 447 -7.36 -39.46 21.63
CA ASP A 447 -8.10 -39.66 20.38
C ASP A 447 -7.18 -39.89 19.16
N VAL A 448 -5.86 -39.90 19.36
CA VAL A 448 -4.89 -40.23 18.30
C VAL A 448 -4.72 -41.75 18.21
N GLU A 449 -5.29 -42.32 17.16
CA GLU A 449 -5.27 -43.75 16.86
C GLU A 449 -4.59 -44.02 15.51
N VAL A 450 -3.86 -45.12 15.44
CA VAL A 450 -3.18 -45.61 14.24
C VAL A 450 -3.81 -46.93 13.82
N ASN A 451 -4.38 -46.92 12.62
CA ASN A 451 -5.11 -48.03 12.00
C ASN A 451 -4.28 -48.72 10.91
N ALA A 452 -3.30 -48.05 10.31
CA ALA A 452 -2.37 -48.68 9.40
C ALA A 452 -1.00 -48.01 9.44
N GLN A 453 0.06 -48.77 9.13
CA GLN A 453 1.41 -48.22 9.00
C GLN A 453 2.34 -49.10 8.15
N VAL A 454 3.38 -48.52 7.56
CA VAL A 454 4.51 -49.28 7.01
C VAL A 454 5.48 -49.64 8.13
N MET A 455 5.90 -50.90 8.19
CA MET A 455 6.76 -51.39 9.27
C MET A 455 8.25 -51.23 8.93
N ALA A 456 9.02 -50.65 9.85
CA ALA A 456 10.47 -50.68 9.78
C ALA A 456 11.02 -52.11 9.97
N GLN A 457 12.07 -52.45 9.22
CA GLN A 457 12.85 -53.65 9.42
C GLN A 457 13.76 -53.44 10.64
N PRO A 458 13.79 -54.37 11.62
CA PRO A 458 14.68 -54.25 12.77
C PRO A 458 16.14 -54.30 12.34
N ASP A 459 16.91 -53.29 12.72
CA ASP A 459 18.37 -53.22 12.61
C ASP A 459 18.95 -52.59 13.89
N PRO A 460 20.28 -52.65 14.12
CA PRO A 460 20.90 -52.11 15.33
C PRO A 460 20.76 -50.59 15.51
N GLU A 461 20.55 -49.83 14.42
CA GLU A 461 20.46 -48.36 14.44
C GLU A 461 19.03 -47.86 14.59
N LEU A 462 18.01 -48.71 14.37
CA LEU A 462 16.60 -48.35 14.41
C LEU A 462 16.20 -47.62 15.70
N ALA A 463 16.71 -48.05 16.85
CA ALA A 463 16.42 -47.40 18.13
C ALA A 463 16.95 -45.95 18.18
N ALA A 464 18.13 -45.69 17.62
CA ALA A 464 18.72 -44.34 17.55
C ALA A 464 18.03 -43.46 16.49
N ARG A 465 17.50 -44.09 15.43
CA ARG A 465 16.76 -43.42 14.35
C ARG A 465 15.30 -43.16 14.70
N THR A 466 14.72 -43.78 15.74
CA THR A 466 13.31 -43.62 16.10
C THR A 466 13.08 -42.41 17.00
N ILE A 467 12.15 -41.53 16.62
CA ILE A 467 11.78 -40.32 17.40
C ILE A 467 10.34 -40.31 17.91
N ALA A 468 9.47 -41.19 17.41
CA ALA A 468 8.15 -41.45 17.98
C ALA A 468 7.82 -42.94 17.89
N THR A 469 7.14 -43.46 18.91
CA THR A 469 6.78 -44.90 19.01
C THR A 469 5.33 -45.07 19.42
N LEU A 470 4.73 -46.18 19.00
CA LEU A 470 3.42 -46.62 19.49
C LEU A 470 3.54 -47.35 20.84
N GLU A 471 2.41 -47.58 21.49
CA GLU A 471 2.34 -48.30 22.78
C GLU A 471 2.97 -49.70 22.73
N ASP A 472 2.91 -50.39 21.58
CA ASP A 472 3.53 -51.69 21.35
C ASP A 472 5.04 -51.62 21.06
N GLY A 473 5.62 -50.42 21.08
CA GLY A 473 7.03 -50.16 20.83
C GLY A 473 7.41 -50.09 19.35
N THR A 474 6.45 -50.18 18.43
CA THR A 474 6.75 -50.02 17.00
C THR A 474 7.04 -48.56 16.64
N PRO A 475 8.03 -48.27 15.79
CA PRO A 475 8.33 -46.91 15.34
C PRO A 475 7.18 -46.30 14.53
N LEU A 476 6.80 -45.08 14.87
CA LEU A 476 5.84 -44.27 14.11
C LEU A 476 6.54 -43.19 13.28
N VAL A 477 7.60 -42.59 13.82
CA VAL A 477 8.42 -41.59 13.12
C VAL A 477 9.88 -41.93 13.29
N THR A 478 10.60 -41.98 12.18
CA THR A 478 12.04 -42.25 12.13
C THR A 478 12.80 -41.13 11.43
N ARG A 479 14.06 -40.91 11.81
CA ARG A 479 14.94 -39.87 11.26
C ARG A 479 16.35 -40.38 11.01
N LYS A 480 17.03 -39.81 10.01
CA LYS A 480 18.43 -40.08 9.68
C LYS A 480 19.09 -38.79 9.19
N ALA A 481 20.26 -38.45 9.74
CA ALA A 481 21.05 -37.31 9.26
C ALA A 481 21.77 -37.68 7.95
N LEU A 482 21.84 -36.73 7.02
CA LEU A 482 22.55 -36.88 5.75
C LEU A 482 23.27 -35.57 5.42
N GLY A 483 24.62 -35.58 5.50
CA GLY A 483 25.42 -34.36 5.34
C GLY A 483 25.09 -33.35 6.45
N GLN A 484 24.72 -32.13 6.05
CA GLN A 484 24.22 -31.09 6.97
C GLN A 484 22.70 -31.15 7.18
N GLY A 485 21.98 -31.92 6.36
CA GLY A 485 20.53 -32.06 6.40
C GLY A 485 20.06 -33.36 7.04
N GLN A 486 18.78 -33.66 6.87
CA GLN A 486 18.14 -34.83 7.48
C GLN A 486 16.93 -35.33 6.70
N VAL A 487 16.66 -36.62 6.83
CA VAL A 487 15.49 -37.29 6.28
C VAL A 487 14.62 -37.77 7.44
N VAL A 488 13.34 -37.44 7.41
CA VAL A 488 12.33 -37.86 8.39
C VAL A 488 11.21 -38.61 7.67
N LEU A 489 10.82 -39.77 8.21
CA LEU A 489 9.73 -40.58 7.70
C LEU A 489 8.64 -40.74 8.76
N PHE A 490 7.42 -40.34 8.42
CA PHE A 490 6.20 -40.75 9.09
C PHE A 490 5.75 -42.08 8.48
N HIS A 491 5.59 -43.10 9.33
CA HIS A 491 5.18 -44.44 8.90
C HIS A 491 3.67 -44.55 8.58
N VAL A 492 2.97 -43.41 8.56
CA VAL A 492 1.53 -43.25 8.29
C VAL A 492 1.31 -42.22 7.18
N THR A 493 0.08 -42.16 6.64
CA THR A 493 -0.32 -41.16 5.66
C THR A 493 -0.43 -39.76 6.26
N ALA A 494 -0.32 -38.74 5.40
CA ALA A 494 -0.53 -37.34 5.77
C ALA A 494 -2.02 -36.96 5.89
N ASN A 495 -2.95 -37.89 5.63
CA ASN A 495 -4.39 -37.74 5.78
C ASN A 495 -4.96 -38.71 6.84
N ALA A 496 -6.26 -38.65 7.07
CA ALA A 496 -6.94 -39.48 8.05
C ALA A 496 -7.15 -40.96 7.65
N GLU A 497 -6.55 -41.44 6.54
CA GLU A 497 -6.78 -42.80 6.04
C GLU A 497 -6.17 -43.87 6.96
N TRP A 498 -4.94 -43.64 7.42
CA TRP A 498 -4.19 -44.62 8.24
C TRP A 498 -4.11 -44.26 9.72
N SER A 499 -4.36 -43.00 10.08
CA SER A 499 -4.34 -42.53 11.47
C SER A 499 -5.20 -41.28 11.65
N THR A 500 -5.74 -41.06 12.85
CA THR A 500 -6.37 -39.78 13.21
C THR A 500 -5.36 -38.68 13.57
N LEU A 501 -4.04 -38.96 13.53
CA LEU A 501 -2.99 -37.99 13.83
C LEU A 501 -3.17 -36.68 13.04
N PRO A 502 -3.38 -36.67 11.70
CA PRO A 502 -3.55 -35.42 10.95
C PRO A 502 -4.78 -34.58 11.33
N LEU A 503 -5.73 -35.15 12.08
CA LEU A 503 -6.90 -34.43 12.62
C LEU A 503 -6.62 -33.78 13.99
N SER A 504 -5.49 -34.10 14.61
CA SER A 504 -5.12 -33.65 15.95
C SER A 504 -4.20 -32.44 15.91
N GLY A 505 -4.32 -31.55 16.90
CA GLY A 505 -3.36 -30.46 17.13
C GLY A 505 -1.92 -30.99 17.34
N LEU A 506 -1.76 -32.24 17.79
CA LEU A 506 -0.45 -32.88 17.92
C LEU A 506 0.30 -32.95 16.58
N PHE A 507 -0.39 -33.20 15.47
CA PHE A 507 0.23 -33.25 14.15
C PHE A 507 0.83 -31.91 13.75
N VAL A 508 0.07 -30.84 13.99
CA VAL A 508 0.53 -29.46 13.78
C VAL A 508 1.77 -29.19 14.64
N SER A 509 1.74 -29.53 15.93
CA SER A 509 2.89 -29.33 16.82
C SER A 509 4.11 -30.19 16.44
N MET A 510 3.90 -31.40 15.93
CA MET A 510 4.99 -32.27 15.46
C MET A 510 5.62 -31.72 14.17
N LEU A 511 4.81 -31.30 13.21
CA LEU A 511 5.30 -30.64 12.00
C LEU A 511 6.07 -29.37 12.35
N ASP A 512 5.53 -28.56 13.24
CA ASP A 512 6.16 -27.35 13.76
C ASP A 512 7.52 -27.68 14.39
N ARG A 513 7.63 -28.69 15.27
CA ARG A 513 8.93 -29.10 15.84
C ARG A 513 9.95 -29.62 14.81
N LEU A 514 9.49 -30.14 13.67
CA LEU A 514 10.37 -30.61 12.60
C LEU A 514 10.77 -29.50 11.63
N SER A 515 9.84 -28.62 11.25
CA SER A 515 10.12 -27.43 10.43
C SER A 515 10.90 -26.37 11.23
N VAL A 516 10.74 -26.36 12.55
CA VAL A 516 11.34 -25.44 13.52
C VAL A 516 12.50 -26.09 14.27
N THR A 517 13.49 -26.59 13.53
CA THR A 517 14.86 -26.47 14.05
C THR A 517 15.29 -25.02 13.81
N SER A 518 15.00 -24.18 14.82
CA SER A 518 15.21 -22.72 15.01
C SER A 518 13.98 -21.81 14.80
N GLN A 519 13.38 -21.39 15.93
CA GLN A 519 12.12 -20.66 16.16
C GLN A 519 12.05 -19.24 15.58
N ALA A 520 11.06 -18.99 14.72
CA ALA A 520 10.59 -17.68 14.29
C ALA A 520 9.06 -17.68 14.12
N ALA A 521 8.33 -17.78 15.22
CA ALA A 521 6.91 -17.40 15.31
C ALA A 521 6.76 -16.44 16.50
N PHE A 522 5.80 -15.51 16.41
CA PHE A 522 5.52 -14.49 17.42
C PHE A 522 5.46 -15.09 18.84
N LEU A 523 6.23 -14.51 19.76
CA LEU A 523 6.52 -15.10 21.08
C LEU A 523 5.32 -15.08 22.03
N GLU A 524 5.13 -16.20 22.75
CA GLU A 524 4.54 -16.24 24.08
C GLU A 524 5.65 -16.04 25.14
N ALA A 525 5.31 -15.51 26.33
CA ALA A 525 6.26 -15.17 27.39
C ALA A 525 7.12 -16.36 27.88
N ASP A 526 6.65 -17.60 27.69
CA ASP A 526 7.34 -18.82 28.13
C ASP A 526 8.63 -19.13 27.34
N ASP A 527 8.74 -18.67 26.08
CA ASP A 527 9.90 -18.97 25.20
C ASP A 527 11.17 -18.21 25.59
N LEU A 528 11.04 -17.06 26.25
CA LEU A 528 12.17 -16.24 26.70
C LEU A 528 12.62 -16.58 28.13
N SER A 529 11.90 -17.45 28.84
CA SER A 529 12.22 -17.75 30.23
C SER A 529 13.59 -18.42 30.38
N GLY A 530 14.39 -17.93 31.32
CA GLY A 530 15.76 -18.37 31.58
C GLY A 530 16.80 -17.93 30.55
N GLN A 531 16.42 -17.09 29.58
CA GLN A 531 17.35 -16.52 28.59
C GLN A 531 17.89 -15.16 29.03
N SER A 532 19.04 -14.77 28.48
CA SER A 532 19.63 -13.43 28.65
C SER A 532 19.94 -12.84 27.29
N LEU A 533 19.35 -11.69 26.98
CA LEU A 533 19.48 -11.01 25.69
C LEU A 533 20.57 -9.95 25.76
N GLN A 534 21.57 -10.07 24.89
CA GLN A 534 22.68 -9.12 24.80
C GLN A 534 22.36 -8.01 23.78
N PRO A 535 22.39 -6.72 24.16
CA PRO A 535 22.27 -5.62 23.22
C PRO A 535 23.37 -5.67 22.15
N GLN A 536 22.99 -5.61 20.88
CA GLN A 536 23.91 -5.52 19.74
C GLN A 536 23.97 -4.09 19.19
N GLN A 537 22.80 -3.54 18.86
CA GLN A 537 22.67 -2.19 18.32
C GLN A 537 21.57 -1.44 19.05
N LEU A 538 21.81 -0.18 19.42
CA LEU A 538 20.85 0.69 20.08
C LEU A 538 20.48 1.87 19.18
N MET A 539 19.22 2.27 19.24
CA MET A 539 18.66 3.37 18.47
C MET A 539 18.58 4.65 19.31
N ASP A 540 19.22 5.72 18.83
CA ASP A 540 19.10 7.05 19.43
C ASP A 540 17.79 7.75 19.07
N GLY A 541 17.50 8.92 19.65
CA GLY A 541 16.25 9.66 19.38
C GLY A 541 16.06 10.11 17.93
N PHE A 542 17.13 10.18 17.13
CA PHE A 542 17.07 10.49 15.71
C PHE A 542 16.76 9.26 14.84
N GLY A 543 16.73 8.06 15.41
CA GLY A 543 16.57 6.81 14.68
C GLY A 543 17.88 6.31 14.07
N THR A 544 19.03 6.68 14.63
CA THR A 544 20.34 6.17 14.20
C THR A 544 20.73 4.98 15.06
N LEU A 545 21.10 3.87 14.41
CA LEU A 545 21.60 2.68 15.08
C LEU A 545 23.10 2.81 15.37
N THR A 546 23.49 2.46 16.58
CA THR A 546 24.89 2.46 17.04
C THR A 546 25.18 1.18 17.79
N ASP A 547 26.41 0.67 17.72
CA ASP A 547 26.78 -0.54 18.46
C ASP A 547 26.64 -0.32 19.96
N ALA A 548 26.00 -1.27 20.64
CA ALA A 548 25.67 -1.14 22.06
C ALA A 548 26.90 -1.16 22.98
N GLY A 549 28.06 -1.62 22.50
CA GLY A 549 29.29 -1.67 23.28
C GLY A 549 29.16 -2.55 24.53
N THR A 550 29.33 -1.96 25.71
CA THR A 550 29.36 -2.67 27.00
C THR A 550 28.06 -2.52 27.81
N VAL A 551 26.92 -2.35 27.15
CA VAL A 551 25.62 -2.32 27.84
C VAL A 551 25.30 -3.72 28.41
N PRO A 552 24.85 -3.82 29.67
CA PRO A 552 24.56 -5.11 30.30
C PRO A 552 23.41 -5.84 29.60
N PRO A 553 23.42 -7.19 29.62
CA PRO A 553 22.34 -7.97 29.06
C PRO A 553 21.05 -7.86 29.90
N VAL A 554 19.92 -8.08 29.24
CA VAL A 554 18.58 -8.00 29.83
C VAL A 554 18.02 -9.42 29.99
N ALA A 555 17.37 -9.72 31.12
CA ALA A 555 16.72 -11.01 31.32
C ALA A 555 15.55 -11.18 30.34
N GLY A 556 15.33 -12.40 29.83
CA GLY A 556 14.30 -12.67 28.83
C GLY A 556 12.89 -12.35 29.30
N GLU A 557 12.56 -12.67 30.55
CA GLU A 557 11.28 -12.35 31.17
C GLU A 557 11.06 -10.83 31.26
N ALA A 558 12.12 -10.09 31.63
CA ALA A 558 12.06 -8.64 31.71
C ALA A 558 11.96 -7.99 30.32
N PHE A 559 12.56 -8.60 29.30
CA PHE A 559 12.51 -8.12 27.91
C PHE A 559 11.12 -8.32 27.28
N ALA A 560 10.44 -9.43 27.61
CA ALA A 560 9.11 -9.74 27.08
C ALA A 560 8.06 -8.66 27.42
N GLU A 561 8.16 -8.06 28.61
CA GLU A 561 7.26 -6.99 29.08
C GLU A 561 7.86 -5.57 28.93
N ALA A 562 9.09 -5.46 28.40
CA ALA A 562 9.81 -4.20 28.36
C ALA A 562 9.18 -3.23 27.36
N HIS A 563 8.99 -1.99 27.81
CA HIS A 563 8.81 -0.84 26.94
C HIS A 563 10.14 -0.10 26.80
N ALA A 564 10.34 0.56 25.65
CA ALA A 564 11.53 1.34 25.39
C ALA A 564 11.74 2.39 26.51
N SER A 565 12.86 2.29 27.21
CA SER A 565 13.17 3.11 28.39
C SER A 565 14.68 3.28 28.55
N ARG A 566 15.12 4.03 29.56
CA ARG A 566 16.56 4.15 29.88
C ARG A 566 17.19 2.82 30.30
N ALA A 567 16.43 1.97 30.98
CA ALA A 567 16.90 0.66 31.43
C ALA A 567 16.99 -0.34 30.27
N THR A 568 16.02 -0.28 29.35
CA THR A 568 15.96 -1.12 28.15
C THR A 568 15.76 -0.23 26.91
N PRO A 569 16.84 0.33 26.34
CA PRO A 569 16.73 1.23 25.20
C PRO A 569 16.24 0.50 23.93
N PRO A 570 15.57 1.20 22.99
CA PRO A 570 15.14 0.57 21.73
C PRO A 570 16.37 0.16 20.90
N GLY A 571 16.29 -0.98 20.23
CA GLY A 571 17.44 -1.57 19.53
C GLY A 571 17.27 -3.04 19.16
N LEU A 572 18.36 -3.64 18.69
CA LEU A 572 18.49 -5.06 18.36
C LEU A 572 19.26 -5.80 19.45
N TYR A 573 18.70 -6.93 19.87
CA TYR A 573 19.15 -7.74 20.99
C TYR A 573 19.37 -9.18 20.53
N GLN A 574 20.53 -9.73 20.81
CA GLN A 574 20.88 -11.11 20.49
C GLN A 574 20.44 -12.03 21.63
N GLY A 575 19.47 -12.91 21.35
CA GLY A 575 19.17 -14.07 22.19
C GLY A 575 20.10 -15.24 21.88
N ARG A 576 19.83 -16.41 22.48
CA ARG A 576 20.62 -17.63 22.21
C ARG A 576 20.54 -18.07 20.75
N ASP A 577 19.33 -18.04 20.19
CA ASP A 577 19.03 -18.67 18.90
C ASP A 577 18.58 -17.69 17.82
N ALA A 578 18.28 -16.43 18.17
CA ALA A 578 17.75 -15.45 17.22
C ALA A 578 17.95 -13.99 17.68
N LEU A 579 17.89 -13.07 16.72
CA LEU A 579 17.87 -11.63 16.95
C LEU A 579 16.44 -11.17 17.31
N ARG A 580 16.33 -10.16 18.18
CA ARG A 580 15.07 -9.57 18.64
C ARG A 580 15.12 -8.05 18.58
N ALA A 581 14.01 -7.41 18.24
CA ALA A 581 13.91 -5.97 18.14
C ALA A 581 13.03 -5.39 19.24
N LEU A 582 13.55 -4.44 20.01
CA LEU A 582 12.75 -3.56 20.86
C LEU A 582 12.56 -2.23 20.16
N ASN A 583 11.31 -1.88 19.87
CA ASN A 583 10.95 -0.66 19.16
C ASN A 583 10.40 0.40 20.12
N VAL A 584 10.34 1.65 19.65
CA VAL A 584 9.81 2.78 20.42
C VAL A 584 8.32 2.60 20.75
N MET A 585 7.55 2.15 19.76
CA MET A 585 6.12 1.92 19.88
C MET A 585 5.84 0.43 20.12
N ALA A 586 5.10 0.15 21.19
CA ALA A 586 4.55 -1.16 21.52
C ALA A 586 3.22 -1.41 20.80
N GLU A 587 2.68 -2.61 20.98
CA GLU A 587 1.35 -2.95 20.48
C GLU A 587 0.26 -2.18 21.25
N GLY A 588 -0.69 -1.58 20.52
CA GLY A 588 -1.78 -0.80 21.11
C GLY A 588 -1.44 0.67 21.44
N ASP A 589 -0.18 1.09 21.32
CA ASP A 589 0.20 2.49 21.56
C ASP A 589 -0.50 3.46 20.60
N THR A 590 -0.80 4.65 21.10
CA THR A 590 -1.41 5.75 20.33
C THR A 590 -0.67 7.05 20.57
N LEU A 591 -0.69 7.96 19.58
CA LEU A 591 -0.13 9.30 19.73
C LEU A 591 -1.26 10.30 19.98
N THR A 592 -1.23 10.95 21.14
CA THR A 592 -2.17 12.00 21.52
C THR A 592 -1.42 13.31 21.70
N ALA A 593 -2.00 14.42 21.22
CA ALA A 593 -1.40 15.73 21.37
C ALA A 593 -1.53 16.22 22.83
N ALA A 594 -0.50 16.91 23.33
CA ALA A 594 -0.52 17.49 24.67
C ALA A 594 -1.58 18.61 24.77
N SER A 595 -2.34 18.61 25.87
CA SER A 595 -3.24 19.71 26.22
C SER A 595 -2.62 20.54 27.34
N TRP A 596 -2.64 21.87 27.18
CA TRP A 596 -2.08 22.80 28.15
C TRP A 596 -3.19 23.68 28.76
N PRO A 597 -3.18 23.91 30.09
CA PRO A 597 -4.08 24.86 30.75
C PRO A 597 -3.93 26.29 30.19
N SER A 598 -5.02 27.07 30.24
CA SER A 598 -5.08 28.41 29.64
C SER A 598 -4.20 29.47 30.35
N ASP A 599 -3.74 29.19 31.56
CA ASP A 599 -2.80 30.00 32.34
C ASP A 599 -1.34 29.76 31.95
N VAL A 600 -1.04 28.69 31.20
CA VAL A 600 0.32 28.39 30.72
C VAL A 600 0.55 29.06 29.36
N PRO A 601 1.44 30.06 29.26
CA PRO A 601 1.77 30.67 27.98
C PRO A 601 2.48 29.67 27.05
N LEU A 602 1.84 29.37 25.91
CA LEU A 602 2.41 28.57 24.84
C LEU A 602 3.13 29.46 23.82
N SER A 603 4.39 29.14 23.54
CA SER A 603 5.23 29.77 22.53
C SER A 603 5.60 28.76 21.45
N GLY A 604 5.67 29.16 20.17
CA GLY A 604 6.13 28.27 19.08
C GLY A 604 5.05 27.65 18.17
N VAL A 605 3.77 27.62 18.56
CA VAL A 605 2.64 27.31 17.65
C VAL A 605 2.48 28.46 16.69
N THR A 606 2.95 28.31 15.44
CA THR A 606 2.84 29.28 14.33
C THR A 606 2.58 30.70 14.82
N ALA A 607 3.46 31.20 15.71
CA ALA A 607 3.19 32.45 16.42
C ALA A 607 3.13 33.48 15.32
N ALA A 608 1.91 33.96 15.05
CA ALA A 608 1.58 34.56 13.78
C ALA A 608 2.61 35.65 13.52
N ARG A 609 3.49 35.38 12.54
CA ARG A 609 4.76 36.09 12.37
C ARG A 609 4.47 37.58 12.46
N GLU A 610 5.28 38.34 13.21
CA GLU A 610 5.16 39.79 13.27
C GLU A 610 5.06 40.31 11.83
N ARG A 611 3.85 40.72 11.45
CA ARG A 611 3.54 41.18 10.10
C ARG A 611 3.46 42.70 10.17
N PRO A 612 4.49 43.41 9.68
CA PRO A 612 4.39 44.86 9.56
C PRO A 612 3.27 45.15 8.56
N LEU A 613 2.25 45.88 8.99
CA LEU A 613 1.14 46.32 8.12
C LEU A 613 1.53 47.58 7.33
N SER A 614 2.67 48.20 7.66
CA SER A 614 3.19 49.39 6.97
C SER A 614 3.30 49.24 5.45
N PRO A 615 3.85 48.15 4.86
CA PRO A 615 3.96 48.04 3.40
C PRO A 615 2.60 48.02 2.68
N ALA A 616 1.61 47.31 3.23
CA ALA A 616 0.26 47.25 2.67
C ALA A 616 -0.45 48.61 2.74
N LEU A 617 -0.29 49.32 3.85
CA LEU A 617 -0.84 50.68 4.02
C LEU A 617 -0.14 51.71 3.12
N LEU A 618 1.17 51.59 2.90
CA LEU A 618 1.91 52.42 1.95
C LEU A 618 1.47 52.17 0.49
N LEU A 619 1.25 50.90 0.11
CA LEU A 619 0.69 50.55 -1.20
C LEU A 619 -0.73 51.09 -1.37
N ALA A 620 -1.59 50.96 -0.36
CA ALA A 620 -2.94 51.52 -0.38
C ALA A 620 -2.90 53.06 -0.49
N ALA A 621 -2.00 53.74 0.24
CA ALA A 621 -1.80 55.18 0.11
C ALA A 621 -1.33 55.59 -1.29
N LEU A 622 -0.40 54.84 -1.89
CA LEU A 622 0.09 55.07 -3.25
C LEU A 622 -1.03 54.87 -4.30
N ALA A 623 -1.83 53.82 -4.15
CA ALA A 623 -2.98 53.56 -5.01
C ALA A 623 -4.04 54.67 -4.90
N LEU A 624 -4.32 55.15 -3.68
CA LEU A 624 -5.20 56.30 -3.48
C LEU A 624 -4.62 57.56 -4.13
N LEU A 625 -3.32 57.86 -3.99
CA LEU A 625 -2.70 59.01 -4.67
C LEU A 625 -2.73 58.88 -6.20
N ALA A 626 -2.53 57.68 -6.75
CA ALA A 626 -2.65 57.42 -8.18
C ALA A 626 -4.10 57.65 -8.67
N ALA A 627 -5.09 57.20 -7.88
CA ALA A 627 -6.50 57.47 -8.15
C ALA A 627 -6.81 58.97 -8.06
N ASP A 628 -6.24 59.71 -7.08
CA ASP A 628 -6.36 61.19 -6.99
C ASP A 628 -5.83 61.87 -8.26
N LEU A 629 -4.67 61.42 -8.74
CA LEU A 629 -4.01 61.96 -9.92
C LEU A 629 -4.84 61.71 -11.18
N LEU A 630 -5.30 60.48 -11.40
CA LEU A 630 -6.16 60.12 -12.54
C LEU A 630 -7.48 60.89 -12.49
N ALA A 631 -8.11 60.94 -11.32
CA ALA A 631 -9.36 61.67 -11.12
C ALA A 631 -9.18 63.19 -11.35
N SER A 632 -8.08 63.78 -10.86
CA SER A 632 -7.76 65.19 -11.08
C SER A 632 -7.50 65.50 -12.56
N LEU A 633 -6.79 64.62 -13.26
CA LEU A 633 -6.53 64.75 -14.71
C LEU A 633 -7.80 64.59 -15.55
N TRP A 634 -8.72 63.73 -15.11
CA TRP A 634 -10.03 63.54 -15.73
C TRP A 634 -10.90 64.80 -15.59
N LEU A 635 -10.98 65.36 -14.39
CA LEU A 635 -11.71 66.61 -14.11
C LEU A 635 -11.13 67.82 -14.83
N SER A 636 -9.81 67.89 -15.03
CA SER A 636 -9.16 68.96 -15.78
C SER A 636 -9.20 68.75 -17.30
N GLY A 637 -9.88 67.71 -17.81
CA GLY A 637 -9.96 67.39 -19.25
C GLY A 637 -8.64 66.93 -19.89
N ARG A 638 -7.60 66.63 -19.08
CA ARG A 638 -6.24 66.31 -19.55
C ARG A 638 -5.99 64.81 -19.75
N LEU A 639 -6.93 63.96 -19.34
CA LEU A 639 -6.80 62.49 -19.38
C LEU A 639 -6.67 61.92 -20.80
N PHE A 640 -7.29 62.55 -21.79
CA PHE A 640 -7.31 62.10 -23.20
C PHE A 640 -6.34 62.87 -24.12
N GLY A 641 -5.48 63.72 -23.55
CA GLY A 641 -4.38 64.35 -24.31
C GLY A 641 -3.24 63.37 -24.58
N ALA A 642 -2.49 63.57 -25.67
CA ALA A 642 -1.43 62.68 -26.20
C ALA A 642 -0.22 62.39 -25.28
N ARG A 643 -0.31 62.66 -23.97
CA ARG A 643 0.77 62.45 -22.99
C ARG A 643 0.42 61.48 -21.85
N ALA A 644 -0.77 60.86 -21.83
CA ALA A 644 -1.20 59.93 -20.76
C ALA A 644 -1.10 58.43 -21.10
N VAL A 645 -0.62 58.08 -22.29
CA VAL A 645 -0.46 56.68 -22.77
C VAL A 645 0.51 55.80 -21.94
N PRO A 646 1.64 56.29 -21.39
CA PRO A 646 2.61 55.39 -20.75
C PRO A 646 2.16 54.84 -19.39
N VAL A 647 1.20 55.47 -18.71
CA VAL A 647 0.70 55.03 -17.39
C VAL A 647 -0.27 53.84 -17.52
N LEU A 648 -1.04 53.79 -18.61
CA LEU A 648 -2.01 52.71 -18.85
C LEU A 648 -1.33 51.41 -19.31
N LEU A 649 -0.22 51.51 -20.06
CA LEU A 649 0.53 50.37 -20.57
C LEU A 649 1.31 49.60 -19.49
N LEU A 650 1.73 50.27 -18.41
CA LEU A 650 2.44 49.60 -17.32
C LEU A 650 1.51 48.73 -16.45
N ALA A 651 0.21 49.03 -16.41
CA ALA A 651 -0.78 48.28 -15.64
C ALA A 651 -1.26 46.99 -16.34
N LEU A 652 -1.14 46.89 -17.68
CA LEU A 652 -1.58 45.74 -18.47
C LEU A 652 -0.51 44.65 -18.64
N ALA A 653 0.74 44.92 -18.28
CA ALA A 653 1.86 43.98 -18.47
C ALA A 653 2.01 42.92 -17.35
N LEU A 654 1.07 42.84 -16.40
CA LEU A 654 1.19 42.04 -15.17
C LEU A 654 0.19 40.86 -15.06
N SER A 655 -0.47 40.43 -16.14
CA SER A 655 -1.33 39.23 -16.13
C SER A 655 -0.57 37.97 -16.58
N PRO A 656 -0.45 36.90 -15.76
CA PRO A 656 0.08 35.61 -16.22
C PRO A 656 -1.00 34.80 -16.94
N GLN A 657 -0.63 34.10 -18.02
CA GLN A 657 -1.50 33.13 -18.71
C GLN A 657 -0.98 31.71 -18.47
N ASP A 658 -1.89 30.81 -18.08
CA ASP A 658 -1.65 29.37 -17.92
C ASP A 658 -1.99 28.61 -19.22
N LEU A 659 -1.17 27.63 -19.59
CA LEU A 659 -1.39 26.63 -20.66
C LEU A 659 -1.52 25.25 -20.01
N ARG A 660 -2.60 24.51 -20.31
CA ARG A 660 -2.81 23.11 -19.91
C ARG A 660 -2.63 22.18 -21.12
N ALA A 661 -1.98 21.04 -20.90
CA ALA A 661 -1.83 19.93 -21.86
C ALA A 661 -2.47 18.64 -21.28
N GLN A 662 -3.06 17.81 -22.16
CA GLN A 662 -3.73 16.53 -21.84
C GLN A 662 -2.72 15.39 -21.61
N SER A 663 -3.06 14.43 -20.74
CA SER A 663 -2.16 13.37 -20.27
C SER A 663 -2.76 11.95 -20.39
N PRO A 664 -1.96 10.87 -20.32
CA PRO A 664 -2.37 9.47 -20.50
C PRO A 664 -3.43 8.92 -19.52
N ASP A 665 -3.72 9.65 -18.43
CA ASP A 665 -4.69 9.24 -17.41
C ASP A 665 -6.13 9.13 -17.94
N ASP A 666 -6.47 9.85 -19.02
CA ASP A 666 -7.83 9.85 -19.58
C ASP A 666 -8.22 8.49 -20.20
N PHE A 667 -7.26 7.74 -20.78
CA PHE A 667 -7.52 6.41 -21.36
C PHE A 667 -7.84 5.36 -20.29
N ALA A 668 -7.04 5.35 -19.21
CA ALA A 668 -7.24 4.43 -18.09
C ALA A 668 -8.52 4.75 -17.30
N LEU A 669 -8.86 6.05 -17.18
CA LEU A 669 -10.09 6.49 -16.54
C LEU A 669 -11.34 6.04 -17.31
N LEU A 670 -11.35 6.22 -18.64
CA LEU A 670 -12.48 5.81 -19.49
C LEU A 670 -12.65 4.28 -19.57
N ALA A 671 -11.54 3.54 -19.66
CA ALA A 671 -11.57 2.08 -19.76
C ALA A 671 -11.98 1.39 -18.44
N SER A 672 -11.82 2.05 -17.28
CA SER A 672 -12.13 1.47 -15.96
C SER A 672 -13.50 1.90 -15.39
N SER A 673 -14.10 2.98 -15.90
CA SER A 673 -15.36 3.51 -15.37
C SER A 673 -16.62 2.83 -15.90
N GLU A 674 -16.59 2.28 -17.13
CA GLU A 674 -17.74 1.68 -17.81
C GLU A 674 -17.34 0.44 -18.61
N LEU A 675 -18.27 -0.51 -18.77
CA LEU A 675 -18.06 -1.72 -19.58
C LEU A 675 -17.77 -1.33 -21.04
N THR A 676 -16.59 -1.69 -21.55
CA THR A 676 -16.17 -1.33 -22.91
C THR A 676 -15.77 -2.55 -23.72
N LEU A 677 -16.27 -2.66 -24.96
CA LEU A 677 -15.83 -3.68 -25.91
C LEU A 677 -14.60 -3.19 -26.66
N ALA A 678 -13.58 -4.05 -26.82
CA ALA A 678 -12.34 -3.68 -27.47
C ALA A 678 -12.05 -4.52 -28.72
N TYR A 679 -11.38 -3.91 -29.70
CA TYR A 679 -10.83 -4.60 -30.86
C TYR A 679 -9.33 -4.35 -31.03
N VAL A 680 -8.59 -5.35 -31.48
CA VAL A 680 -7.15 -5.24 -31.75
C VAL A 680 -6.91 -4.46 -33.04
N LYS A 681 -6.12 -3.39 -32.97
CA LYS A 681 -5.68 -2.63 -34.15
C LYS A 681 -4.78 -3.49 -35.02
N THR A 682 -5.18 -3.65 -36.28
CA THR A 682 -4.48 -4.52 -37.23
C THR A 682 -3.42 -3.79 -38.07
N GLY A 683 -3.47 -2.45 -38.06
CA GLY A 683 -2.69 -1.59 -38.97
C GLY A 683 -3.36 -1.37 -40.32
N ASP A 684 -4.52 -1.99 -40.58
CA ASP A 684 -5.38 -1.71 -41.73
C ASP A 684 -6.56 -0.83 -41.30
N ALA A 685 -6.49 0.46 -41.67
CA ALA A 685 -7.51 1.44 -41.30
C ALA A 685 -8.93 1.12 -41.79
N ALA A 686 -9.09 0.35 -42.87
CA ALA A 686 -10.43 -0.04 -43.33
C ALA A 686 -11.02 -1.15 -42.45
N LEU A 687 -10.18 -2.10 -42.04
CA LEU A 687 -10.58 -3.18 -41.14
C LEU A 687 -10.80 -2.70 -39.72
N ASP A 688 -9.94 -1.81 -39.22
CA ASP A 688 -10.06 -1.22 -37.90
C ASP A 688 -11.36 -0.40 -37.79
N ARG A 689 -11.71 0.40 -38.81
CA ARG A 689 -13.01 1.10 -38.87
C ARG A 689 -14.22 0.16 -38.92
N THR A 690 -14.08 -0.97 -39.62
CA THR A 690 -15.17 -1.97 -39.70
C THR A 690 -15.36 -2.67 -38.34
N SER A 691 -14.26 -2.93 -37.63
CA SER A 691 -14.28 -3.54 -36.30
C SER A 691 -14.90 -2.60 -35.26
N GLU A 692 -14.51 -1.32 -35.29
CA GLU A 692 -15.10 -0.26 -34.46
C GLU A 692 -16.61 -0.13 -34.69
N ALA A 693 -17.04 0.06 -35.94
CA ALA A 693 -18.46 0.19 -36.28
C ALA A 693 -19.25 -1.10 -36.01
N GLY A 694 -18.61 -2.27 -36.18
CA GLY A 694 -19.17 -3.57 -35.85
C GLY A 694 -19.48 -3.71 -34.37
N LEU A 695 -18.49 -3.44 -33.52
CA LEU A 695 -18.67 -3.47 -32.07
C LEU A 695 -19.65 -2.38 -31.61
N GLN A 696 -19.68 -1.22 -32.25
CA GLN A 696 -20.65 -0.18 -31.92
C GLN A 696 -22.08 -0.64 -32.25
N GLY A 697 -22.28 -1.29 -33.39
CA GLY A 697 -23.56 -1.91 -33.75
C GLY A 697 -23.97 -3.01 -32.79
N LEU A 698 -23.01 -3.79 -32.29
CA LEU A 698 -23.25 -4.80 -31.26
C LEU A 698 -23.62 -4.16 -29.91
N SER A 699 -22.89 -3.13 -29.46
CA SER A 699 -23.20 -2.36 -28.24
C SER A 699 -24.63 -1.79 -28.29
N ASN A 700 -25.01 -1.19 -29.42
CA ASN A 700 -26.37 -0.67 -29.61
C ASN A 700 -27.42 -1.78 -29.45
N MET A 701 -27.14 -2.98 -29.96
CA MET A 701 -28.07 -4.11 -29.88
C MET A 701 -28.11 -4.73 -28.47
N LEU A 702 -26.98 -4.75 -27.75
CA LEU A 702 -26.91 -5.13 -26.35
C LEU A 702 -27.78 -4.21 -25.49
N THR A 703 -27.63 -2.89 -25.62
CA THR A 703 -28.45 -1.90 -24.91
C THR A 703 -29.93 -2.04 -25.26
N ALA A 704 -30.25 -2.32 -26.53
CA ALA A 704 -31.64 -2.44 -26.97
C ALA A 704 -32.33 -3.74 -26.50
N ARG A 705 -31.59 -4.81 -26.23
CA ARG A 705 -32.15 -6.17 -26.00
C ARG A 705 -31.81 -6.78 -24.65
N THR A 706 -30.87 -6.21 -23.93
CA THR A 706 -30.38 -6.70 -22.63
C THR A 706 -30.24 -5.56 -21.63
N SER A 707 -29.88 -5.85 -20.38
CA SER A 707 -29.54 -4.84 -19.37
C SER A 707 -28.07 -4.41 -19.41
N VAL A 708 -27.31 -4.89 -20.40
CA VAL A 708 -25.90 -4.52 -20.59
C VAL A 708 -25.86 -3.26 -21.44
N GLU A 709 -25.24 -2.20 -20.90
CA GLU A 709 -25.09 -0.90 -21.58
C GLU A 709 -23.58 -0.58 -21.77
N PRO A 710 -22.94 -1.09 -22.84
CA PRO A 710 -21.52 -0.82 -23.06
C PRO A 710 -21.28 0.63 -23.51
N ALA A 711 -20.13 1.19 -23.12
CA ALA A 711 -19.60 2.42 -23.65
C ALA A 711 -19.16 2.27 -25.13
N ALA A 712 -18.68 3.37 -25.71
CA ALA A 712 -18.16 3.38 -27.09
C ALA A 712 -16.97 2.41 -27.22
N PRO A 713 -16.92 1.53 -28.24
CA PRO A 713 -15.84 0.57 -28.41
C PRO A 713 -14.47 1.22 -28.57
N MET A 714 -13.42 0.53 -28.12
CA MET A 714 -12.05 1.06 -28.15
C MET A 714 -11.11 0.17 -28.96
N GLY A 715 -10.31 0.81 -29.84
CA GLY A 715 -9.24 0.13 -30.56
C GLY A 715 -7.97 0.07 -29.72
N ILE A 716 -7.47 -1.13 -29.44
CA ILE A 716 -6.30 -1.36 -28.57
C ILE A 716 -5.03 -1.63 -29.38
N ASP A 717 -3.91 -1.08 -28.91
CA ASP A 717 -2.56 -1.45 -29.32
C ASP A 717 -1.94 -2.41 -28.29
N LEU A 718 -1.63 -3.63 -28.71
CA LEU A 718 -1.13 -4.70 -27.83
C LEU A 718 0.25 -4.38 -27.23
N GLU A 719 1.01 -3.48 -27.85
CA GLU A 719 2.34 -3.12 -27.38
C GLU A 719 2.26 -2.15 -26.20
N THR A 720 1.39 -1.14 -26.29
CA THR A 720 1.34 -0.03 -25.33
C THR A 720 0.22 -0.15 -24.32
N ASP A 721 -0.95 -0.60 -24.74
CA ASP A 721 -2.18 -0.40 -23.97
C ASP A 721 -2.36 -1.50 -22.90
N PRO A 722 -2.99 -1.17 -21.75
CA PRO A 722 -3.35 -2.16 -20.74
C PRO A 722 -4.58 -2.98 -21.16
N LEU A 723 -4.50 -4.32 -21.08
CA LEU A 723 -5.57 -5.23 -21.54
C LEU A 723 -6.59 -5.59 -20.46
N GLY A 724 -6.21 -5.49 -19.18
CA GLY A 724 -7.00 -6.00 -18.04
C GLY A 724 -8.34 -5.31 -17.78
N PHE A 725 -8.64 -4.22 -18.50
CA PHE A 725 -9.91 -3.49 -18.37
C PHE A 725 -11.02 -4.03 -19.28
N PHE A 726 -10.68 -4.88 -20.26
CA PHE A 726 -11.63 -5.32 -21.27
C PHE A 726 -12.03 -6.78 -21.03
N PRO A 727 -13.31 -7.11 -20.85
CA PRO A 727 -13.73 -8.50 -20.65
C PRO A 727 -13.56 -9.37 -21.90
N LEU A 728 -13.57 -8.74 -23.08
CA LEU A 728 -13.48 -9.40 -24.38
C LEU A 728 -12.63 -8.58 -25.33
N LEU A 729 -11.68 -9.23 -26.01
CA LEU A 729 -10.92 -8.67 -27.12
C LEU A 729 -11.35 -9.30 -28.45
N TYR A 730 -11.85 -8.47 -29.36
CA TYR A 730 -12.12 -8.89 -30.73
C TYR A 730 -10.86 -8.72 -31.60
N TRP A 731 -10.32 -9.82 -32.12
CA TRP A 731 -9.08 -9.82 -32.89
C TRP A 731 -9.31 -10.30 -34.33
N PRO A 732 -9.47 -9.37 -35.28
CA PRO A 732 -9.56 -9.74 -36.69
C PRO A 732 -8.17 -10.08 -37.25
N VAL A 733 -8.05 -11.25 -37.89
CA VAL A 733 -6.76 -11.75 -38.41
C VAL A 733 -6.57 -11.29 -39.86
N THR A 734 -5.40 -10.75 -40.17
CA THR A 734 -5.01 -10.40 -41.56
C THR A 734 -3.76 -11.16 -41.98
N THR A 735 -3.55 -11.37 -43.29
CA THR A 735 -2.40 -12.12 -43.80
C THR A 735 -1.05 -11.43 -43.56
N THR A 736 -1.04 -10.12 -43.30
CA THR A 736 0.17 -9.29 -43.16
C THR A 736 0.34 -8.68 -41.76
N GLN A 737 -0.55 -8.99 -40.80
CA GLN A 737 -0.47 -8.43 -39.45
C GLN A 737 0.87 -8.79 -38.80
N PRO A 738 1.65 -7.86 -38.22
CA PRO A 738 2.94 -8.18 -37.58
C PRO A 738 2.78 -9.11 -36.38
N MET A 739 3.86 -9.78 -35.98
CA MET A 739 3.87 -10.52 -34.71
C MET A 739 4.01 -9.53 -33.54
N PRO A 740 3.21 -9.66 -32.47
CA PRO A 740 3.44 -8.94 -31.22
C PRO A 740 4.84 -9.19 -30.63
N SER A 741 5.33 -8.26 -29.83
CA SER A 741 6.58 -8.42 -29.09
C SER A 741 6.45 -9.45 -27.95
N ALA A 742 7.58 -9.92 -27.42
CA ALA A 742 7.58 -10.83 -26.26
C ALA A 742 6.89 -10.21 -25.02
N ALA A 743 7.00 -8.90 -24.85
CA ALA A 743 6.30 -8.18 -23.78
C ALA A 743 4.78 -8.17 -24.00
N ALA A 744 4.33 -7.97 -25.24
CA ALA A 744 2.91 -8.05 -25.60
C ALA A 744 2.34 -9.47 -25.40
N TYR A 745 3.08 -10.52 -25.75
CA TYR A 745 2.66 -11.90 -25.46
C TYR A 745 2.57 -12.21 -23.96
N THR A 746 3.48 -11.66 -23.15
CA THR A 746 3.40 -11.78 -21.68
C THR A 746 2.11 -11.14 -21.15
N LYS A 747 1.73 -9.96 -21.66
CA LYS A 747 0.46 -9.29 -21.32
C LYS A 747 -0.75 -10.12 -21.76
N LEU A 748 -0.72 -10.69 -22.96
CA LEU A 748 -1.79 -11.53 -23.50
C LEU A 748 -1.98 -12.82 -22.69
N ASN A 749 -0.91 -13.50 -22.30
CA ASN A 749 -1.01 -14.71 -21.45
C ASN A 749 -1.44 -14.36 -20.02
N ALA A 750 -1.04 -13.20 -19.49
CA ALA A 750 -1.59 -12.70 -18.23
C ALA A 750 -3.10 -12.44 -18.34
N TYR A 751 -3.53 -11.77 -19.42
CA TYR A 751 -4.94 -11.48 -19.71
C TYR A 751 -5.81 -12.75 -19.76
N LEU A 752 -5.35 -13.79 -20.49
CA LEU A 752 -6.03 -15.08 -20.56
C LEU A 752 -6.10 -15.79 -19.19
N ARG A 753 -5.01 -15.76 -18.41
CA ARG A 753 -4.97 -16.36 -17.05
C ARG A 753 -5.89 -15.67 -16.05
N THR A 754 -6.16 -14.37 -16.24
CA THR A 754 -7.06 -13.59 -15.39
C THR A 754 -8.53 -13.65 -15.85
N GLY A 755 -8.87 -14.55 -16.78
CA GLY A 755 -10.26 -14.74 -17.26
C GLY A 755 -10.68 -13.84 -18.42
N GLY A 756 -9.73 -13.15 -19.06
CA GLY A 756 -9.99 -12.41 -20.28
C GLY A 756 -10.21 -13.33 -21.49
N VAL A 757 -11.10 -12.93 -22.40
CA VAL A 757 -11.47 -13.75 -23.56
C VAL A 757 -11.02 -13.09 -24.86
N ILE A 758 -10.43 -13.87 -25.77
CA ILE A 758 -10.04 -13.42 -27.11
C ILE A 758 -10.89 -14.12 -28.17
N VAL A 759 -11.47 -13.32 -29.07
CA VAL A 759 -12.20 -13.80 -30.25
C VAL A 759 -11.37 -13.58 -31.50
N PHE A 760 -10.78 -14.64 -32.03
CA PHE A 760 -10.08 -14.60 -33.31
C PHE A 760 -11.05 -14.77 -34.46
N ASP A 761 -11.13 -13.78 -35.34
CA ASP A 761 -11.92 -13.84 -36.58
C ASP A 761 -10.99 -13.90 -37.80
N THR A 762 -10.95 -15.05 -38.47
CA THR A 762 -10.16 -15.27 -39.69
C THR A 762 -10.83 -14.76 -40.97
N ARG A 763 -12.13 -14.46 -40.91
CA ARG A 763 -12.92 -13.81 -41.98
C ARG A 763 -12.90 -14.54 -43.34
N ASP A 764 -12.61 -15.84 -43.32
CA ASP A 764 -12.35 -16.67 -44.49
C ASP A 764 -13.30 -17.86 -44.63
N ALA A 765 -14.43 -17.82 -43.91
CA ALA A 765 -15.46 -18.85 -43.92
C ALA A 765 -15.97 -19.22 -45.33
N ASP A 766 -16.02 -18.27 -46.28
CA ASP A 766 -16.44 -18.51 -47.67
C ASP A 766 -15.43 -19.30 -48.51
N VAL A 767 -14.17 -19.37 -48.08
CA VAL A 767 -13.08 -20.11 -48.74
C VAL A 767 -12.56 -21.29 -47.94
N ALA A 768 -12.76 -21.31 -46.62
CA ALA A 768 -12.24 -22.33 -45.70
C ALA A 768 -12.95 -23.70 -45.82
N ALA A 769 -14.19 -23.75 -46.31
CA ALA A 769 -14.97 -24.99 -46.47
C ALA A 769 -14.36 -26.03 -47.45
N PHE A 770 -13.30 -25.68 -48.17
CA PHE A 770 -12.60 -26.55 -49.14
C PHE A 770 -11.37 -27.28 -48.57
N GLY A 771 -11.29 -27.50 -47.26
CA GLY A 771 -10.30 -28.41 -46.63
C GLY A 771 -8.82 -28.03 -46.81
N ALA A 772 -8.54 -26.80 -47.24
CA ALA A 772 -7.19 -26.27 -47.43
C ALA A 772 -6.86 -25.21 -46.37
N ALA A 773 -5.62 -25.18 -45.88
CA ALA A 773 -5.15 -24.12 -45.00
C ALA A 773 -5.24 -22.77 -45.71
N THR A 774 -6.06 -21.86 -45.18
CA THR A 774 -6.17 -20.49 -45.69
C THR A 774 -4.93 -19.67 -45.27
N PRO A 775 -4.54 -18.63 -46.03
CA PRO A 775 -3.45 -17.75 -45.63
C PRO A 775 -3.69 -17.07 -44.27
N THR A 776 -4.94 -16.72 -43.97
CA THR A 776 -5.42 -16.18 -42.70
C THR A 776 -5.36 -17.20 -41.57
N GLY A 777 -5.79 -18.45 -41.81
CA GLY A 777 -5.66 -19.54 -40.84
C GLY A 777 -4.20 -19.88 -40.50
N THR A 778 -3.31 -19.84 -41.49
CA THR A 778 -1.85 -19.99 -41.26
C THR A 778 -1.30 -18.85 -40.41
N ARG A 779 -1.76 -17.61 -40.65
CA ARG A 779 -1.37 -16.47 -39.82
C ARG A 779 -1.89 -16.60 -38.39
N LEU A 780 -3.14 -17.04 -38.22
CA LEU A 780 -3.71 -17.31 -36.90
C LEU A 780 -2.87 -18.32 -36.13
N GLN A 781 -2.48 -19.44 -36.76
CA GLN A 781 -1.60 -20.42 -36.11
C GLN A 781 -0.28 -19.80 -35.65
N ALA A 782 0.31 -18.92 -36.46
CA ALA A 782 1.52 -18.20 -36.07
C ALA A 782 1.28 -17.24 -34.89
N LEU A 783 0.17 -16.50 -34.87
CA LEU A 783 -0.21 -15.58 -33.78
C LEU A 783 -0.60 -16.31 -32.49
N ALA A 784 -1.23 -17.47 -32.61
CA ALA A 784 -1.70 -18.27 -31.49
C ALA A 784 -0.61 -19.16 -30.89
N SER A 785 0.45 -19.50 -31.64
CA SER A 785 1.49 -20.43 -31.18
C SER A 785 2.22 -20.02 -29.89
N PRO A 786 2.47 -18.73 -29.60
CA PRO A 786 3.08 -18.30 -28.34
C PRO A 786 2.09 -18.07 -27.19
N LEU A 787 0.78 -18.24 -27.45
CA LEU A 787 -0.26 -18.05 -26.43
C LEU A 787 -0.51 -19.33 -25.64
N ASP A 788 -0.77 -19.19 -24.35
CA ASP A 788 -1.11 -20.30 -23.45
C ASP A 788 -2.59 -20.71 -23.66
N ILE A 789 -2.90 -21.28 -24.82
CA ILE A 789 -4.26 -21.68 -25.22
C ILE A 789 -4.50 -23.16 -24.86
N PRO A 790 -5.61 -23.51 -24.19
CA PRO A 790 -5.96 -24.91 -23.93
C PRO A 790 -6.27 -25.67 -25.24
N PRO A 791 -6.33 -27.01 -25.21
CA PRO A 791 -6.77 -27.79 -26.37
C PRO A 791 -8.12 -27.29 -26.89
N LEU A 792 -8.29 -27.23 -28.21
CA LEU A 792 -9.51 -26.71 -28.84
C LEU A 792 -10.33 -27.82 -29.49
N GLU A 793 -11.65 -27.72 -29.40
CA GLU A 793 -12.60 -28.56 -30.12
C GLU A 793 -13.61 -27.72 -30.91
N GLN A 794 -14.32 -28.34 -31.86
CA GLN A 794 -15.47 -27.68 -32.50
C GLN A 794 -16.58 -27.55 -31.48
N ILE A 795 -17.23 -26.38 -31.43
CA ILE A 795 -18.25 -26.10 -30.42
C ILE A 795 -19.30 -27.22 -30.31
N PRO A 796 -19.41 -27.87 -29.14
CA PRO A 796 -20.45 -28.87 -28.93
C PRO A 796 -21.86 -28.27 -29.01
N GLU A 797 -22.84 -29.05 -29.46
CA GLU A 797 -24.25 -28.59 -29.52
C GLU A 797 -24.79 -28.19 -28.13
N ASP A 798 -24.26 -28.79 -27.06
CA ASP A 798 -24.62 -28.54 -25.66
C ASP A 798 -23.81 -27.44 -24.96
N HIS A 799 -22.91 -26.76 -25.68
CA HIS A 799 -22.08 -25.69 -25.15
C HIS A 799 -22.91 -24.46 -24.70
N VAL A 800 -22.56 -23.81 -23.59
CA VAL A 800 -23.33 -22.70 -23.00
C VAL A 800 -23.54 -21.52 -23.97
N LEU A 801 -22.55 -21.20 -24.81
CA LEU A 801 -22.67 -20.19 -25.89
C LEU A 801 -23.88 -20.39 -26.81
N THR A 802 -24.38 -21.61 -27.02
CA THR A 802 -25.58 -21.85 -27.85
C THR A 802 -26.85 -21.35 -27.18
N ARG A 803 -26.82 -21.06 -25.88
CA ARG A 803 -28.00 -20.76 -25.05
C ARG A 803 -27.78 -19.65 -24.00
N ALA A 804 -26.70 -18.89 -24.10
CA ALA A 804 -26.35 -17.84 -23.14
C ALA A 804 -27.42 -16.73 -23.05
N PHE A 805 -28.10 -16.38 -24.15
CA PHE A 805 -29.24 -15.46 -24.14
C PHE A 805 -30.34 -15.91 -25.11
N TYR A 806 -29.98 -16.08 -26.38
CA TYR A 806 -30.77 -16.73 -27.42
C TYR A 806 -30.41 -18.21 -27.54
N LEU A 807 -31.35 -19.02 -28.03
CA LEU A 807 -31.08 -20.38 -28.48
C LEU A 807 -30.59 -20.35 -29.93
N LEU A 808 -29.36 -20.80 -30.15
CA LEU A 808 -28.65 -20.80 -31.42
C LEU A 808 -28.24 -22.24 -31.77
N ARG A 809 -28.17 -22.51 -33.07
CA ARG A 809 -27.60 -23.75 -33.62
C ARG A 809 -26.38 -23.46 -34.49
N ASP A 810 -26.44 -22.34 -35.19
CA ASP A 810 -25.38 -21.85 -36.06
C ASP A 810 -24.92 -20.46 -35.60
N PHE A 811 -23.69 -20.09 -35.99
CA PHE A 811 -23.02 -18.85 -35.58
C PHE A 811 -22.66 -17.95 -36.78
N PRO A 812 -23.63 -17.57 -37.63
CA PRO A 812 -23.33 -16.86 -38.86
C PRO A 812 -22.81 -15.44 -38.59
N GLY A 813 -21.86 -15.01 -39.42
CA GLY A 813 -21.46 -13.60 -39.51
C GLY A 813 -21.89 -13.03 -40.85
N ARG A 814 -20.98 -12.34 -41.54
CA ARG A 814 -21.20 -11.96 -42.95
C ARG A 814 -21.21 -13.20 -43.85
N HIS A 815 -20.46 -14.22 -43.47
CA HIS A 815 -20.49 -15.55 -44.08
C HIS A 815 -21.44 -16.47 -43.31
N ALA A 816 -22.22 -17.28 -44.05
CA ALA A 816 -23.29 -18.09 -43.49
C ALA A 816 -22.81 -19.41 -42.86
N GLU A 817 -21.70 -19.96 -43.36
CA GLU A 817 -21.13 -21.24 -42.93
C GLU A 817 -19.79 -20.99 -42.24
N GLY A 818 -19.65 -21.35 -40.97
CA GLY A 818 -18.39 -21.19 -40.25
C GLY A 818 -18.33 -22.09 -39.03
N THR A 819 -17.29 -22.91 -38.94
CA THR A 819 -17.00 -23.71 -37.75
C THR A 819 -16.46 -22.80 -36.66
N LEU A 820 -17.09 -22.82 -35.48
CA LEU A 820 -16.59 -22.16 -34.29
C LEU A 820 -15.80 -23.16 -33.45
N TRP A 821 -14.62 -22.77 -33.01
CA TRP A 821 -13.77 -23.55 -32.11
C TRP A 821 -13.71 -22.88 -30.75
N VAL A 822 -13.78 -23.71 -29.72
CA VAL A 822 -13.76 -23.32 -28.30
C VAL A 822 -12.82 -24.27 -27.55
N GLU A 823 -12.56 -23.99 -26.27
CA GLU A 823 -11.82 -24.91 -25.40
C GLU A 823 -12.48 -26.29 -25.37
N ALA A 824 -11.65 -27.33 -25.45
CA ALA A 824 -12.07 -28.71 -25.42
C ALA A 824 -12.58 -29.10 -24.03
N SER A 825 -13.78 -29.65 -23.99
CA SER A 825 -14.39 -30.15 -22.77
C SER A 825 -13.78 -31.50 -22.37
N PRO A 826 -13.57 -31.79 -21.08
CA PRO A 826 -13.11 -33.10 -20.64
C PRO A 826 -14.14 -34.18 -20.96
N ASP A 827 -13.70 -35.43 -21.17
CA ASP A 827 -14.54 -36.60 -21.41
C ASP A 827 -15.43 -36.92 -20.20
N SER A 828 -16.54 -36.20 -20.05
CA SER A 828 -17.58 -36.47 -19.06
C SER A 828 -18.70 -37.31 -19.69
N GLU A 829 -18.99 -38.50 -19.14
CA GLU A 829 -20.14 -39.30 -19.56
C GLU A 829 -21.46 -38.58 -19.25
N GLN A 830 -22.40 -38.64 -20.19
CA GLN A 830 -23.74 -38.07 -20.04
C GLN A 830 -24.57 -38.96 -19.08
N ALA A 831 -24.92 -38.44 -17.91
CA ALA A 831 -25.72 -39.19 -16.93
C ALA A 831 -27.12 -39.52 -17.49
N GLU A 832 -27.59 -40.77 -17.32
CA GLU A 832 -28.91 -41.22 -17.79
C GLU A 832 -30.04 -40.30 -17.26
N GLY A 833 -30.79 -39.70 -18.18
CA GLY A 833 -31.92 -38.80 -17.86
C GLY A 833 -31.63 -37.30 -17.94
N MET A 834 -30.39 -36.88 -18.21
CA MET A 834 -30.01 -35.47 -18.37
C MET A 834 -29.71 -35.13 -19.84
N PRO A 835 -30.32 -34.07 -20.43
CA PRO A 835 -30.15 -33.75 -21.85
C PRO A 835 -28.79 -33.14 -22.23
N PHE A 836 -27.93 -32.79 -21.27
CA PHE A 836 -26.65 -32.08 -21.50
C PHE A 836 -25.53 -32.62 -20.61
N ARG A 837 -24.28 -32.60 -21.08
CA ARG A 837 -23.10 -32.90 -20.26
C ARG A 837 -22.79 -31.76 -19.30
N ASN A 838 -22.20 -32.06 -18.15
CA ASN A 838 -21.70 -31.04 -17.22
C ASN A 838 -20.29 -30.63 -17.66
N LEU A 839 -20.24 -29.74 -18.64
CA LEU A 839 -19.00 -29.27 -19.27
C LEU A 839 -18.48 -28.07 -18.46
N ASN A 840 -17.24 -28.16 -17.97
CA ASN A 840 -16.39 -27.14 -17.31
C ASN A 840 -17.05 -25.85 -16.78
N ASP A 841 -16.79 -25.54 -15.50
CA ASP A 841 -17.36 -24.37 -14.82
C ASP A 841 -16.80 -23.00 -15.25
N ASN A 842 -15.85 -22.94 -16.19
CA ASN A 842 -15.16 -21.71 -16.59
C ASN A 842 -15.60 -21.16 -17.97
N VAL A 843 -15.40 -19.86 -18.19
CA VAL A 843 -15.55 -19.21 -19.51
C VAL A 843 -14.37 -19.63 -20.40
N THR A 844 -14.67 -20.06 -21.63
CA THR A 844 -13.67 -20.39 -22.63
C THR A 844 -12.78 -19.17 -22.93
N PRO A 845 -11.45 -19.26 -22.73
CA PRO A 845 -10.55 -18.12 -22.86
C PRO A 845 -10.31 -17.70 -24.33
N VAL A 846 -10.54 -18.61 -25.28
CA VAL A 846 -10.31 -18.36 -26.72
C VAL A 846 -11.45 -18.90 -27.58
N ILE A 847 -12.00 -18.06 -28.44
CA ILE A 847 -13.02 -18.40 -29.42
C ILE A 847 -12.48 -18.11 -30.81
N ILE A 848 -12.54 -19.09 -31.72
CA ILE A 848 -11.98 -18.98 -33.07
C ILE A 848 -13.04 -19.28 -34.11
N GLY A 849 -13.19 -18.42 -35.11
CA GLY A 849 -13.96 -18.74 -36.32
C GLY A 849 -13.67 -17.76 -37.46
N GLY A 850 -14.36 -17.95 -38.58
CA GLY A 850 -14.12 -17.18 -39.81
C GLY A 850 -15.30 -16.33 -40.28
N GLY A 851 -16.24 -16.00 -39.40
CA GLY A 851 -17.55 -15.46 -39.75
C GLY A 851 -17.54 -14.06 -40.38
N ASP A 852 -16.47 -13.27 -40.21
CA ASP A 852 -16.46 -11.82 -40.50
C ASP A 852 -17.61 -11.14 -39.75
N TRP A 853 -17.67 -11.34 -38.43
CA TRP A 853 -18.82 -10.96 -37.58
C TRP A 853 -18.92 -9.45 -37.41
N ALA A 854 -17.80 -8.75 -37.22
CA ALA A 854 -17.81 -7.28 -37.15
C ALA A 854 -18.44 -6.65 -38.39
N ALA A 855 -18.19 -7.20 -39.59
CA ALA A 855 -18.80 -6.72 -40.82
C ALA A 855 -20.33 -6.92 -40.85
N ALA A 856 -20.84 -7.99 -40.24
CA ALA A 856 -22.28 -8.21 -40.11
C ALA A 856 -22.93 -7.27 -39.10
N TRP A 857 -22.22 -6.90 -38.04
CA TRP A 857 -22.71 -5.98 -37.01
C TRP A 857 -22.56 -4.50 -37.39
N ALA A 858 -21.66 -4.18 -38.32
CA ALA A 858 -21.27 -2.82 -38.66
C ALA A 858 -22.43 -1.98 -39.22
N VAL A 859 -22.68 -0.85 -38.57
CA VAL A 859 -23.69 0.14 -38.93
C VAL A 859 -23.07 1.52 -39.05
N GLU A 860 -23.63 2.34 -39.93
CA GLU A 860 -23.30 3.77 -40.03
C GLU A 860 -23.99 4.56 -38.91
N ASP A 861 -23.60 5.83 -38.72
CA ASP A 861 -24.25 6.75 -37.77
C ASP A 861 -25.77 6.90 -37.99
N SER A 862 -26.22 6.61 -39.21
CA SER A 862 -27.63 6.61 -39.62
C SER A 862 -28.40 5.37 -39.18
N GLY A 863 -27.73 4.37 -38.61
CA GLY A 863 -28.27 3.07 -38.21
C GLY A 863 -28.41 2.06 -39.36
N PHE A 864 -28.03 2.42 -40.59
CA PHE A 864 -28.03 1.51 -41.74
C PHE A 864 -26.80 0.61 -41.76
N PRO A 865 -26.91 -0.67 -42.19
CA PRO A 865 -25.76 -1.56 -42.28
C PRO A 865 -24.69 -1.07 -43.27
N MET A 866 -23.42 -1.09 -42.86
CA MET A 866 -22.28 -0.65 -43.70
C MET A 866 -21.95 -1.64 -44.82
N LEU A 867 -22.12 -2.94 -44.57
CA LEU A 867 -21.69 -4.01 -45.46
C LEU A 867 -22.85 -4.95 -45.77
N PRO A 868 -22.99 -5.43 -47.03
CA PRO A 868 -24.05 -6.37 -47.39
C PRO A 868 -23.80 -7.75 -46.75
N VAL A 869 -24.85 -8.31 -46.14
CA VAL A 869 -24.90 -9.68 -45.61
C VAL A 869 -25.95 -10.43 -46.40
N GLY A 870 -25.54 -11.47 -47.14
CA GLY A 870 -26.45 -12.27 -47.97
C GLY A 870 -27.22 -11.46 -49.03
N ARG A 871 -28.41 -11.94 -49.42
CA ARG A 871 -29.31 -11.26 -50.37
C ARG A 871 -30.77 -11.32 -49.91
N GLY A 872 -31.50 -10.23 -50.09
CA GLY A 872 -32.94 -10.15 -49.79
C GLY A 872 -33.26 -10.50 -48.33
N PHE A 873 -34.44 -11.09 -48.11
CA PHE A 873 -34.92 -11.45 -46.76
C PHE A 873 -34.01 -12.46 -46.03
N ALA A 874 -33.34 -13.34 -46.77
CA ALA A 874 -32.39 -14.28 -46.19
C ALA A 874 -31.15 -13.57 -45.60
N GLY A 875 -30.70 -12.48 -46.23
CA GLY A 875 -29.61 -11.64 -45.74
C GLY A 875 -29.95 -10.93 -44.44
N GLU A 876 -31.14 -10.35 -44.33
CA GLU A 876 -31.62 -9.72 -43.09
C GLU A 876 -31.74 -10.73 -41.95
N ARG A 877 -32.23 -11.94 -42.25
CA ARG A 877 -32.28 -13.03 -41.27
C ARG A 877 -30.89 -13.45 -40.80
N GLN A 878 -29.92 -13.53 -41.70
CA GLN A 878 -28.54 -13.86 -41.36
C GLN A 878 -27.92 -12.79 -40.46
N ARG A 879 -28.14 -11.51 -40.77
CA ARG A 879 -27.68 -10.39 -39.93
C ARG A 879 -28.31 -10.42 -38.54
N GLU A 880 -29.60 -10.69 -38.45
CA GLU A 880 -30.29 -10.89 -37.17
C GLU A 880 -29.67 -12.05 -36.37
N MET A 881 -29.35 -13.17 -37.02
CA MET A 881 -28.67 -14.28 -36.35
C MET A 881 -27.25 -13.91 -35.90
N ALA A 882 -26.52 -13.12 -36.69
CA ALA A 882 -25.22 -12.59 -36.29
C ALA A 882 -25.32 -11.72 -35.03
N TYR A 883 -26.32 -10.84 -34.93
CA TYR A 883 -26.53 -10.04 -33.71
C TYR A 883 -26.86 -10.93 -32.51
N ARG A 884 -27.66 -11.98 -32.68
CA ARG A 884 -27.96 -12.92 -31.59
C ARG A 884 -26.71 -13.67 -31.11
N PHE A 885 -25.83 -14.05 -32.04
CA PHE A 885 -24.54 -14.63 -31.68
C PHE A 885 -23.69 -13.63 -30.87
N GLY A 886 -23.55 -12.39 -31.34
CA GLY A 886 -22.78 -11.36 -30.61
C GLY A 886 -23.34 -11.10 -29.21
N ILE A 887 -24.67 -11.09 -29.05
CA ILE A 887 -25.31 -10.96 -27.72
C ILE A 887 -25.02 -12.17 -26.84
N ASN A 888 -25.14 -13.40 -27.38
CA ASN A 888 -24.79 -14.61 -26.63
C ASN A 888 -23.33 -14.59 -26.18
N LEU A 889 -22.42 -14.19 -27.07
CA LEU A 889 -21.00 -14.07 -26.80
C LEU A 889 -20.72 -13.13 -25.64
N VAL A 890 -21.22 -11.89 -25.69
CA VAL A 890 -20.96 -10.91 -24.62
C VAL A 890 -21.63 -11.31 -23.31
N VAL A 891 -22.87 -11.79 -23.35
CA VAL A 891 -23.56 -12.26 -22.13
C VAL A 891 -22.84 -13.46 -21.53
N TYR A 892 -22.37 -14.41 -22.34
CA TYR A 892 -21.59 -15.55 -21.87
C TYR A 892 -20.30 -15.11 -21.16
N VAL A 893 -19.55 -14.18 -21.76
CA VAL A 893 -18.31 -13.65 -21.16
C VAL A 893 -18.59 -12.94 -19.82
N LEU A 894 -19.68 -12.19 -19.72
CA LEU A 894 -20.02 -11.43 -18.51
C LEU A 894 -20.66 -12.26 -17.39
N THR A 895 -21.36 -13.34 -17.72
CA THR A 895 -22.17 -14.11 -16.76
C THR A 895 -21.64 -15.52 -16.51
N GLY A 896 -20.61 -15.93 -17.23
CA GLY A 896 -20.02 -17.25 -17.10
C GLY A 896 -21.02 -18.37 -17.38
N ASN A 897 -21.00 -19.37 -16.50
CA ASN A 897 -21.82 -20.55 -16.60
C ASN A 897 -23.13 -20.46 -15.76
N TYR A 898 -23.57 -19.29 -15.29
CA TYR A 898 -24.81 -19.15 -14.48
C TYR A 898 -26.07 -19.80 -15.10
N LYS A 899 -26.08 -20.08 -16.41
CA LYS A 899 -27.16 -20.80 -17.11
C LYS A 899 -26.95 -22.30 -17.31
N SER A 900 -25.82 -22.87 -16.92
CA SER A 900 -25.64 -24.32 -16.77
C SER A 900 -26.18 -24.84 -15.45
N ASP A 901 -26.47 -23.96 -14.48
CA ASP A 901 -27.09 -24.31 -13.20
C ASP A 901 -28.44 -25.03 -13.38
N GLN A 902 -28.55 -26.19 -12.72
CA GLN A 902 -29.66 -27.16 -12.85
C GLN A 902 -31.05 -26.56 -12.54
N VAL A 903 -31.11 -25.38 -11.92
CA VAL A 903 -32.33 -24.67 -11.51
C VAL A 903 -33.18 -24.21 -12.71
N HIS A 904 -32.57 -24.00 -13.90
CA HIS A 904 -33.28 -23.48 -15.07
C HIS A 904 -33.66 -24.55 -16.12
N VAL A 905 -33.21 -25.79 -15.96
CA VAL A 905 -33.47 -26.92 -16.87
C VAL A 905 -34.97 -27.19 -17.07
N PRO A 906 -35.85 -27.20 -16.03
CA PRO A 906 -37.28 -27.45 -16.22
C PRO A 906 -37.97 -26.40 -17.12
N ALA A 907 -37.62 -25.12 -16.97
CA ALA A 907 -38.20 -24.03 -17.76
C ALA A 907 -37.70 -24.02 -19.22
N LEU A 908 -36.50 -24.55 -19.48
CA LEU A 908 -35.97 -24.74 -20.83
C LEU A 908 -36.64 -25.91 -21.56
N LEU A 909 -36.93 -26.99 -20.84
CA LEU A 909 -37.67 -28.15 -21.39
C LEU A 909 -39.11 -27.79 -21.78
N ASP A 910 -39.80 -26.98 -20.98
CA ASP A 910 -41.15 -26.47 -21.30
C ASP A 910 -41.20 -25.62 -22.58
N ARG A 911 -40.10 -24.92 -22.91
CA ARG A 911 -39.99 -24.11 -24.14
C ARG A 911 -39.56 -24.89 -25.37
N LEU A 912 -38.88 -26.03 -25.19
CA LEU A 912 -38.50 -26.95 -26.27
C LEU A 912 -39.63 -27.93 -26.64
N GLY A 913 -40.60 -28.12 -25.72
CA GLY A 913 -41.80 -28.94 -25.94
C GLY A 913 -42.97 -28.21 -26.64
N GLN A 914 -42.81 -26.94 -27.01
CA GLN A 914 -43.72 -26.15 -27.86
C GLN A 914 -43.06 -25.85 -29.21
#